data_AF-A0A0L0B8F5-F1
#
_entry.id   AF-A0A0L0B8F5-F1
#
_cell.length_a   1.000
_cell.length_b   1.000
_cell.length_c   1.000
_cell.angle_alpha   90.00
_cell.angle_beta   90.00
_cell.angle_gamma   90.00
#
_symmetry.space_group_name_H-M   'P 1'
#
loop_
_entity.id
_entity.type
_entity.pdbx_description
1 polymer ?
#
loop_
_entity_poly.entity_id
_entity_poly.type
_entity_poly.pdbx_seq_one_letter_code
_entity_poly.pdbx_strand_id
1 'polypeptide(L)'
;MSSVKRTVVPACIALATSSILPLGTLAVPAAAQGPGGAHGPASSIGGVQLEYLDRGLVGALTPEGVHLSWRLTATEVTGATAAGFTGADFTVYRDGEPIATVTDSTNYLDADVVDPSAAAAARYSVGAVVGGVEVEVSGEVTPWAQDYLDLPLQKPADGVTPAGEAYTYTANDMSVGDVTGDGRYELVVKWDPSNSKDVSQIGYTGNTYIDTYTLEGRLLSRIDLGVNIRSGAHYTQFMVSDFDGDGRSELMLKTAPGTRTTTYGPDGEVTAENYVTLPKADARAGVRHDDDYRLSTEGYYEHVVDMFAGWQDHPEVVAGNWPATLEEAFGIEQRYQYPLSDADARAMTDYFMDEYAPSRSARNNLRAFEGFVVDGPEYLSVFDGASGAELQTIPYEPGRGDDGLLWGDYAMSRIEPGNRVDRFLAGVAYLDGEHPSAIFARGYYTRSNIVAYRWDGKKLTRQWHVDSGHVPMTNPFNDGPHGGAGTSEEFGTLAGQGFHSLSAADVDGDGKHEIVYGSATIDSDGSLLYSSFDVLPEGSAAPGTVAKLGHGDAMHVADIDPDRPGLEIFTVHEGGAYAPYGWAMRDAATGEVLFGGYTGKDTGRGMIGDIDPATRGLENWAVGLRSASGELLPGNGPGTNMSIRWAADGTTQLVNGTADQDVTIDDVRRGRLLTATGTRTNNGTKGNPSLVADILGDWREELLVRTADSSAIRIFTSTEVTDRKLYTLMHDPQYRAEIARQNTVYNQPAYTGFYLASDTDFTEVPVPDVFLPGALPALQARLDQLIADGRVTGPVARQLQASLDQAQRAVARDQSRMAVQAMEKFLDRLNQQKTKAVSPGVRDVLTHHGTVILSMLR
;
A
#
# COMPACT_ATOMS: atom_id res chain seq x y z
N MET A 1 -72.44 0.05 1.42
CA MET A 1 -72.67 0.26 2.88
C MET A 1 -71.58 1.24 3.32
N SER A 2 -71.82 2.43 3.86
CA SER A 2 -72.49 2.77 5.14
C SER A 2 -71.75 2.17 6.35
N SER A 3 -71.23 2.90 7.36
CA SER A 3 -71.06 4.37 7.62
C SER A 3 -70.16 4.56 8.91
N VAL A 4 -69.74 5.73 9.48
CA VAL A 4 -70.03 7.17 9.27
C VAL A 4 -69.01 8.13 9.97
N LYS A 5 -68.56 9.23 9.31
CA LYS A 5 -68.13 10.57 9.89
C LYS A 5 -66.87 10.65 10.84
N ARG A 6 -66.23 11.81 11.14
CA ARG A 6 -66.47 13.27 10.91
C ARG A 6 -65.19 14.16 11.08
N THR A 7 -64.97 15.17 10.21
CA THR A 7 -64.61 16.63 10.41
C THR A 7 -63.65 17.12 11.54
N VAL A 8 -62.90 18.25 11.46
CA VAL A 8 -62.89 19.45 10.55
C VAL A 8 -61.54 20.22 10.60
N VAL A 9 -61.33 21.21 9.69
CA VAL A 9 -60.18 22.15 9.62
C VAL A 9 -60.66 23.63 9.57
N PRO A 10 -60.01 24.57 10.29
CA PRO A 10 -59.38 25.78 9.68
C PRO A 10 -58.04 26.17 10.38
N ALA A 11 -57.05 26.94 9.88
CA ALA A 11 -56.79 27.76 8.69
C ALA A 11 -56.45 29.24 9.02
N CYS A 12 -55.18 29.62 8.77
CA CYS A 12 -54.62 30.97 8.46
C CYS A 12 -54.78 32.17 9.42
N ILE A 13 -53.65 32.85 9.75
CA ILE A 13 -53.28 34.25 9.37
C ILE A 13 -51.91 34.62 10.00
N ALA A 14 -51.20 35.62 9.47
CA ALA A 14 -49.78 35.94 9.74
C ALA A 14 -49.50 37.28 10.47
N LEU A 15 -48.23 37.47 10.85
CA LEU A 15 -47.49 38.73 11.09
C LEU A 15 -48.01 39.74 12.15
N ALA A 16 -47.17 39.99 13.17
CA ALA A 16 -46.72 41.34 13.56
C ALA A 16 -45.53 41.28 14.56
N THR A 17 -44.67 42.31 14.55
CA THR A 17 -43.58 42.51 15.49
C THR A 17 -43.95 43.49 16.61
N SER A 18 -43.39 43.32 17.81
CA SER A 18 -42.85 44.42 18.63
C SER A 18 -42.23 43.90 19.94
N SER A 19 -41.04 44.39 20.28
CA SER A 19 -40.39 44.20 21.57
C SER A 19 -40.71 45.36 22.54
N ILE A 20 -40.65 45.10 23.86
CA ILE A 20 -40.33 46.09 24.91
C ILE A 20 -40.02 45.35 26.23
N LEU A 21 -38.94 45.79 26.89
CA LEU A 21 -38.61 45.52 28.29
C LEU A 21 -38.82 46.83 29.07
N PRO A 22 -39.20 46.79 30.36
CA PRO A 22 -38.18 47.08 31.37
C PRO A 22 -38.30 46.34 32.72
N LEU A 23 -37.20 46.46 33.48
CA LEU A 23 -36.91 46.06 34.86
C LEU A 23 -38.02 46.47 35.86
N GLY A 24 -38.23 45.84 37.03
CA GLY A 24 -37.39 44.92 37.81
C GLY A 24 -37.34 45.33 39.31
N THR A 25 -36.89 44.44 40.21
CA THR A 25 -36.48 44.78 41.60
C THR A 25 -35.44 43.81 42.15
N LEU A 26 -34.29 44.36 42.62
CA LEU A 26 -33.47 43.99 43.80
C LEU A 26 -33.42 42.48 44.21
N ALA A 27 -32.32 41.70 44.19
CA ALA A 27 -30.84 41.88 44.22
C ALA A 27 -30.15 41.60 45.60
N VAL A 28 -29.48 40.43 45.67
CA VAL A 28 -28.15 40.17 46.31
C VAL A 28 -28.08 40.12 47.87
N PRO A 29 -27.20 39.30 48.51
CA PRO A 29 -26.31 38.22 48.02
C PRO A 29 -26.56 36.81 48.64
N ALA A 30 -26.04 35.78 47.97
CA ALA A 30 -25.52 34.54 48.59
C ALA A 30 -24.34 34.02 47.73
N ALA A 31 -23.33 33.41 48.34
CA ALA A 31 -22.03 33.17 47.66
C ALA A 31 -21.61 31.69 47.60
N ALA A 32 -21.12 31.30 46.42
CA ALA A 32 -20.14 30.25 46.11
C ALA A 32 -20.26 28.85 46.75
N GLN A 33 -20.52 27.86 45.89
CA GLN A 33 -19.71 26.64 45.82
C GLN A 33 -19.20 26.46 44.37
N GLY A 34 -18.07 25.77 44.21
CA GLY A 34 -17.25 25.80 42.99
C GLY A 34 -17.65 24.81 41.88
N PRO A 35 -16.98 24.87 40.72
CA PRO A 35 -17.25 24.00 39.59
C PRO A 35 -16.75 22.57 39.83
N GLY A 36 -17.67 21.60 39.78
CA GLY A 36 -17.31 20.20 39.54
C GLY A 36 -16.95 20.01 38.06
N GLY A 37 -15.79 19.43 37.78
CA GLY A 37 -15.34 19.22 36.40
C GLY A 37 -16.18 18.18 35.66
N ALA A 38 -16.75 18.56 34.52
CA ALA A 38 -17.21 17.61 33.52
C ALA A 38 -16.05 17.31 32.56
N HIS A 39 -15.73 16.03 32.37
CA HIS A 39 -14.85 15.62 31.28
C HIS A 39 -15.65 15.71 29.98
N GLY A 40 -15.34 16.70 29.15
CA GLY A 40 -15.58 16.59 27.71
C GLY A 40 -14.66 15.53 27.10
N PRO A 41 -14.86 15.15 25.83
CA PRO A 41 -13.95 14.25 25.13
C PRO A 41 -12.51 14.80 25.12
N ALA A 42 -11.55 13.90 24.91
CA ALA A 42 -10.22 14.31 24.48
C ALA A 42 -10.34 15.03 23.11
N SER A 43 -9.42 15.96 22.87
CA SER A 43 -9.06 16.32 21.50
C SER A 43 -8.07 15.26 21.01
N SER A 44 -8.22 14.81 19.76
CA SER A 44 -7.25 13.94 19.08
C SER A 44 -5.88 14.61 18.98
N ILE A 45 -4.87 13.85 18.55
CA ILE A 45 -3.64 14.44 17.99
C ILE A 45 -3.96 14.77 16.54
N GLY A 46 -3.60 15.98 16.08
CA GLY A 46 -3.81 16.39 14.69
C GLY A 46 -2.57 16.19 13.83
N GLY A 47 -2.76 16.28 12.51
CA GLY A 47 -1.70 16.06 11.52
C GLY A 47 -1.62 14.59 11.07
N VAL A 48 -1.01 14.37 9.91
CA VAL A 48 -0.91 13.04 9.30
C VAL A 48 0.11 12.20 10.06
N GLN A 49 -0.31 11.02 10.51
CA GLN A 49 0.54 10.04 11.18
C GLN A 49 1.53 9.44 10.16
N LEU A 50 2.80 9.79 10.32
CA LEU A 50 3.91 9.31 9.49
C LEU A 50 5.04 8.79 10.38
N GLU A 51 5.96 8.03 9.80
CA GLU A 51 7.05 7.40 10.54
C GLU A 51 8.02 8.45 11.06
N TYR A 52 8.43 8.35 12.33
CA TYR A 52 9.64 9.03 12.76
C TYR A 52 10.79 8.35 12.02
N LEU A 53 11.52 9.10 11.20
CA LEU A 53 12.70 8.60 10.50
C LEU A 53 13.97 9.22 11.07
N ASP A 54 15.03 8.41 11.09
CA ASP A 54 16.38 8.84 11.42
C ASP A 54 16.99 9.68 10.27
N ARG A 55 18.27 10.04 10.39
CA ARG A 55 18.94 10.83 9.35
C ARG A 55 19.07 10.10 8.01
N GLY A 56 18.91 8.78 7.96
CA GLY A 56 19.02 7.97 6.73
C GLY A 56 20.40 8.04 6.08
N LEU A 57 21.43 8.51 6.81
CA LEU A 57 22.72 8.85 6.24
C LEU A 57 23.35 7.62 5.55
N VAL A 58 23.63 7.75 4.27
CA VAL A 58 24.37 6.78 3.48
C VAL A 58 25.67 7.40 2.98
N GLY A 59 26.67 6.54 2.78
CA GLY A 59 27.89 6.89 2.04
C GLY A 59 28.20 5.81 1.03
N ALA A 60 28.57 6.19 -0.19
CA ALA A 60 28.95 5.28 -1.27
C ALA A 60 30.23 5.76 -1.94
N LEU A 61 31.20 4.86 -2.13
CA LEU A 61 32.46 5.17 -2.81
C LEU A 61 32.26 5.22 -4.33
N THR A 62 32.62 6.36 -4.93
CA THR A 62 32.69 6.59 -6.38
C THR A 62 34.15 6.79 -6.82
N PRO A 63 34.46 6.80 -8.13
CA PRO A 63 35.78 7.20 -8.63
C PRO A 63 36.19 8.63 -8.26
N GLU A 64 35.21 9.50 -7.97
CA GLU A 64 35.39 10.93 -7.67
C GLU A 64 35.51 11.24 -6.16
N GLY A 65 35.07 10.34 -5.27
CA GLY A 65 35.12 10.50 -3.82
C GLY A 65 34.13 9.62 -3.08
N VAL A 66 33.83 9.92 -1.81
CA VAL A 66 32.65 9.35 -1.13
C VAL A 66 31.47 10.28 -1.35
N HIS A 67 30.45 9.83 -2.09
CA HIS A 67 29.14 10.50 -2.11
C HIS A 67 28.41 10.17 -0.81
N LEU A 68 27.89 11.20 -0.14
CA LEU A 68 27.05 11.13 1.05
C LEU A 68 25.69 11.71 0.72
N SER A 69 24.61 11.12 1.23
CA SER A 69 23.26 11.70 1.19
C SER A 69 22.49 11.35 2.46
N TRP A 70 21.53 12.20 2.83
CA TRP A 70 20.75 12.08 4.06
C TRP A 70 19.38 12.76 3.93
N ARG A 71 18.44 12.38 4.81
CA ARG A 71 17.07 12.90 4.77
C ARG A 71 17.03 14.33 5.31
N LEU A 72 16.24 15.18 4.66
CA LEU A 72 15.56 16.30 5.31
C LEU A 72 14.18 15.77 5.75
N THR A 73 13.77 16.00 7.00
CA THR A 73 12.40 15.62 7.42
C THR A 73 11.43 16.78 7.20
N ALA A 74 10.12 16.50 7.07
CA ALA A 74 9.11 17.54 6.93
C ALA A 74 9.14 18.57 8.08
N THR A 75 9.47 18.13 9.31
CA THR A 75 9.56 18.99 10.50
C THR A 75 10.82 19.87 10.55
N GLU A 76 11.77 19.69 9.63
CA GLU A 76 12.94 20.56 9.45
C GLU A 76 12.76 21.62 8.36
N VAL A 77 11.69 21.55 7.56
CA VAL A 77 11.37 22.56 6.55
C VAL A 77 10.82 23.82 7.22
N THR A 78 11.25 24.99 6.76
CA THR A 78 10.86 26.31 7.31
C THR A 78 10.40 27.33 6.26
N GLY A 79 10.41 26.92 4.99
CA GLY A 79 10.04 27.74 3.82
C GLY A 79 10.65 27.15 2.56
N ALA A 80 10.46 27.81 1.41
CA ALA A 80 10.93 27.30 0.12
C ALA A 80 11.48 28.39 -0.81
N THR A 81 12.13 27.92 -1.88
CA THR A 81 12.49 28.67 -3.08
C THR A 81 12.06 27.85 -4.31
N ALA A 82 11.97 28.44 -5.50
CA ALA A 82 11.60 27.71 -6.71
C ALA A 82 12.56 26.57 -7.13
N ALA A 83 13.71 26.39 -6.45
CA ALA A 83 14.67 25.31 -6.69
C ALA A 83 14.72 24.25 -5.57
N GLY A 84 14.03 24.47 -4.45
CA GLY A 84 14.09 23.57 -3.29
C GLY A 84 13.66 24.23 -1.96
N PHE A 85 13.42 23.38 -0.97
CA PHE A 85 13.09 23.77 0.40
C PHE A 85 14.27 24.40 1.16
N THR A 86 13.93 25.19 2.17
CA THR A 86 14.85 25.82 3.12
C THR A 86 14.49 25.36 4.53
N GLY A 87 15.49 25.13 5.39
CA GLY A 87 15.27 24.40 6.64
C GLY A 87 16.53 24.35 7.50
N ALA A 88 16.77 23.20 8.12
CA ALA A 88 18.06 22.90 8.75
C ALA A 88 19.23 23.01 7.75
N ASP A 89 20.33 23.63 8.19
CA ASP A 89 21.65 23.50 7.58
C ASP A 89 22.32 22.23 8.11
N PHE A 90 23.34 21.71 7.42
CA PHE A 90 23.98 20.43 7.78
C PHE A 90 25.49 20.53 7.84
N THR A 91 26.09 20.24 9.00
CA THR A 91 27.54 20.05 9.13
C THR A 91 27.89 18.61 8.77
N VAL A 92 28.78 18.39 7.81
CA VAL A 92 29.29 17.06 7.46
C VAL A 92 30.57 16.80 8.23
N TYR A 93 30.65 15.66 8.91
CA TYR A 93 31.81 15.21 9.68
C TYR A 93 32.49 14.01 9.04
N ARG A 94 33.83 13.97 9.12
CA ARG A 94 34.66 12.79 8.83
C ARG A 94 35.58 12.53 10.02
N ASP A 95 35.54 11.31 10.56
CA ASP A 95 36.33 10.86 11.70
C ASP A 95 36.18 11.78 12.95
N GLY A 96 35.01 12.40 13.10
CA GLY A 96 34.67 13.34 14.17
C GLY A 96 35.07 14.81 13.93
N GLU A 97 35.77 15.13 12.84
CA GLU A 97 36.15 16.50 12.47
C GLU A 97 35.22 17.04 11.36
N PRO A 98 34.76 18.30 11.42
CA PRO A 98 33.86 18.87 10.42
C PRO A 98 34.62 19.19 9.12
N ILE A 99 34.12 18.68 7.99
CA ILE A 99 34.71 18.86 6.65
C ILE A 99 33.93 19.84 5.77
N ALA A 100 32.61 19.97 5.96
CA ALA A 100 31.76 20.85 5.17
C ALA A 100 30.53 21.37 5.93
N THR A 101 29.88 22.39 5.38
CA THR A 101 28.53 22.81 5.75
C THR A 101 27.71 22.92 4.48
N VAL A 102 26.58 22.21 4.43
CA VAL A 102 25.65 22.14 3.28
C VAL A 102 24.34 22.81 3.67
N THR A 103 23.86 23.74 2.84
CA THR A 103 22.69 24.57 3.15
C THR A 103 21.57 24.40 2.11
N ASP A 104 21.94 24.02 0.91
CA ASP A 104 21.21 24.03 -0.37
C ASP A 104 20.85 22.64 -0.91
N SER A 105 21.40 21.56 -0.37
CA SER A 105 20.95 20.17 -0.61
C SER A 105 20.92 19.36 0.70
N THR A 106 20.76 18.04 0.60
CA THR A 106 21.09 17.07 1.67
C THR A 106 22.03 15.96 1.18
N ASN A 107 23.03 16.35 0.39
CA ASN A 107 24.12 15.49 -0.07
C ASN A 107 25.47 16.20 -0.04
N TYR A 108 26.55 15.45 -0.19
CA TYR A 108 27.92 15.97 -0.27
C TYR A 108 28.86 14.98 -0.98
N LEU A 109 29.87 15.46 -1.70
CA LEU A 109 30.93 14.61 -2.27
C LEU A 109 32.27 14.90 -1.58
N ASP A 110 32.75 13.93 -0.80
CA ASP A 110 34.07 13.98 -0.19
C ASP A 110 35.16 13.47 -1.15
N ALA A 111 35.66 14.40 -1.97
CA ALA A 111 36.70 14.15 -2.97
C ALA A 111 38.12 13.92 -2.39
N ASP A 112 38.34 14.04 -1.07
CA ASP A 112 39.61 13.64 -0.45
C ASP A 112 39.71 12.10 -0.33
N VAL A 113 38.58 11.38 -0.32
CA VAL A 113 38.50 9.95 0.00
C VAL A 113 38.15 9.11 -1.23
N VAL A 114 39.12 8.96 -2.13
CA VAL A 114 39.01 8.17 -3.38
C VAL A 114 39.63 6.76 -3.31
N ASP A 115 40.33 6.41 -2.22
CA ASP A 115 40.95 5.09 -2.05
C ASP A 115 40.03 4.14 -1.25
N PRO A 116 39.76 2.91 -1.72
CA PRO A 116 38.88 1.96 -1.03
C PRO A 116 39.29 1.60 0.41
N SER A 117 40.59 1.62 0.74
CA SER A 117 41.05 1.36 2.10
C SER A 117 40.92 2.57 3.02
N ALA A 118 41.01 3.79 2.46
CA ALA A 118 40.64 5.02 3.16
C ALA A 118 39.13 5.10 3.41
N ALA A 119 38.31 4.79 2.40
CA ALA A 119 36.85 4.78 2.50
C ALA A 119 36.35 3.80 3.57
N ALA A 120 36.87 2.56 3.61
CA ALA A 120 36.50 1.58 4.64
C ALA A 120 36.96 1.98 6.06
N ALA A 121 38.00 2.81 6.18
CA ALA A 121 38.51 3.33 7.45
C ALA A 121 37.75 4.56 7.95
N ALA A 122 37.26 5.41 7.04
CA ALA A 122 36.56 6.65 7.36
C ALA A 122 35.20 6.42 8.04
N ARG A 123 34.82 7.32 8.94
CA ARG A 123 33.49 7.36 9.57
C ARG A 123 32.83 8.71 9.30
N TYR A 124 31.61 8.69 8.80
CA TYR A 124 30.85 9.90 8.48
C TYR A 124 29.63 10.04 9.37
N SER A 125 29.35 11.26 9.80
CA SER A 125 28.12 11.65 10.47
C SER A 125 27.69 13.06 10.03
N VAL A 126 26.41 13.37 10.18
CA VAL A 126 25.84 14.66 9.79
C VAL A 126 25.17 15.32 10.99
N GLY A 127 25.57 16.56 11.26
CA GLY A 127 25.00 17.41 12.30
C GLY A 127 23.94 18.36 11.74
N ALA A 128 22.71 18.27 12.22
CA ALA A 128 21.63 19.19 11.82
C ALA A 128 21.71 20.50 12.62
N VAL A 129 21.74 21.62 11.92
CA VAL A 129 21.95 22.96 12.46
C VAL A 129 20.71 23.82 12.21
N VAL A 130 20.01 24.18 13.30
CA VAL A 130 18.77 24.98 13.26
C VAL A 130 19.00 26.28 14.02
N GLY A 131 18.77 27.41 13.35
CA GLY A 131 18.97 28.74 13.95
C GLY A 131 20.42 29.04 14.36
N GLY A 132 21.40 28.37 13.74
CA GLY A 132 22.82 28.47 14.10
C GLY A 132 23.23 27.65 15.34
N VAL A 133 22.40 26.70 15.78
CA VAL A 133 22.70 25.75 16.85
C VAL A 133 22.61 24.33 16.29
N GLU A 134 23.62 23.50 16.56
CA GLU A 134 23.55 22.07 16.25
C GLU A 134 22.59 21.37 17.23
N VAL A 135 21.52 20.79 16.69
CA VAL A 135 20.40 20.20 17.45
C VAL A 135 20.38 18.67 17.38
N GLU A 136 21.18 18.09 16.49
CA GLU A 136 21.32 16.66 16.27
C GLU A 136 22.66 16.35 15.62
N VAL A 137 23.20 15.17 15.88
CA VAL A 137 24.23 14.51 15.05
C VAL A 137 23.77 13.08 14.82
N SER A 138 23.88 12.58 13.59
CA SER A 138 23.50 11.21 13.21
C SER A 138 24.36 10.14 13.90
N GLY A 139 23.97 8.88 13.75
CA GLY A 139 24.92 7.78 13.90
C GLY A 139 26.09 7.90 12.90
N GLU A 140 27.23 7.30 13.24
CA GLU A 140 28.35 7.18 12.30
C GLU A 140 28.10 6.04 11.31
N VAL A 141 28.34 6.30 10.02
CA VAL A 141 28.31 5.27 8.98
C VAL A 141 29.69 5.03 8.37
N THR A 142 29.89 3.82 7.87
CA THR A 142 31.03 3.47 7.00
C THR A 142 30.54 3.46 5.56
N PRO A 143 31.23 4.11 4.61
CA PRO A 143 30.85 4.07 3.20
C PRO A 143 30.76 2.64 2.65
N TRP A 144 29.77 2.40 1.81
CA TRP A 144 29.72 1.25 0.92
C TRP A 144 30.90 1.30 -0.05
N ALA A 145 31.45 0.15 -0.41
CA ALA A 145 32.63 0.06 -1.28
C ALA A 145 32.36 0.40 -2.77
N GLN A 146 31.12 0.77 -3.09
CA GLN A 146 30.54 1.02 -4.40
C GLN A 146 29.17 1.71 -4.21
N ASP A 147 28.42 1.91 -5.28
CA ASP A 147 27.05 2.48 -5.34
C ASP A 147 25.93 1.56 -4.79
N TYR A 148 26.27 0.39 -4.24
CA TYR A 148 25.28 -0.56 -3.71
C TYR A 148 25.75 -1.39 -2.50
N LEU A 149 24.75 -1.78 -1.70
CA LEU A 149 24.82 -2.78 -0.63
C LEU A 149 24.15 -4.09 -1.08
N ASP A 150 24.78 -5.24 -0.80
CA ASP A 150 24.14 -6.56 -0.90
C ASP A 150 23.66 -6.98 0.50
N LEU A 151 22.35 -6.92 0.75
CA LEU A 151 21.70 -7.43 1.96
C LEU A 151 21.55 -8.96 1.86
N PRO A 152 22.24 -9.76 2.70
CA PRO A 152 22.21 -11.22 2.59
C PRO A 152 20.88 -11.80 3.04
N LEU A 153 20.38 -12.79 2.29
CA LEU A 153 19.08 -13.42 2.50
C LEU A 153 19.20 -14.88 2.98
N GLN A 154 18.31 -15.29 3.88
CA GLN A 154 18.17 -16.69 4.33
C GLN A 154 17.17 -17.45 3.45
N LYS A 155 17.55 -17.71 2.20
CA LYS A 155 16.73 -18.40 1.19
C LYS A 155 16.04 -19.66 1.74
N PRO A 156 14.69 -19.76 1.67
CA PRO A 156 13.96 -20.97 2.05
C PRO A 156 14.42 -22.21 1.27
N ALA A 157 14.29 -23.38 1.90
CA ALA A 157 14.67 -24.64 1.29
C ALA A 157 13.72 -25.02 0.13
N ASP A 158 14.28 -25.55 -0.94
CA ASP A 158 13.54 -26.12 -2.08
C ASP A 158 12.59 -27.26 -1.61
N GLY A 159 11.46 -27.43 -2.32
CA GLY A 159 10.38 -28.33 -1.92
C GLY A 159 9.81 -29.17 -3.06
N VAL A 160 8.80 -29.99 -2.73
CA VAL A 160 8.10 -30.87 -3.66
C VAL A 160 6.59 -30.83 -3.37
N THR A 161 5.76 -30.72 -4.40
CA THR A 161 4.28 -30.71 -4.28
C THR A 161 3.69 -32.10 -4.04
N PRO A 162 2.41 -32.22 -3.64
CA PRO A 162 1.72 -33.52 -3.59
C PRO A 162 1.74 -34.31 -4.91
N ALA A 163 1.78 -33.61 -6.06
CA ALA A 163 1.90 -34.21 -7.39
C ALA A 163 3.34 -34.67 -7.74
N GLY A 164 4.34 -34.42 -6.89
CA GLY A 164 5.74 -34.77 -7.13
C GLY A 164 6.54 -33.75 -7.95
N GLU A 165 5.99 -32.58 -8.25
CA GLU A 165 6.70 -31.47 -8.88
C GLU A 165 7.66 -30.81 -7.87
N ALA A 166 8.96 -30.77 -8.20
CA ALA A 166 9.94 -30.07 -7.39
C ALA A 166 9.99 -28.57 -7.75
N TYR A 167 10.14 -27.72 -6.74
CA TYR A 167 10.22 -26.26 -6.89
C TYR A 167 11.33 -25.67 -6.02
N THR A 168 11.88 -24.53 -6.44
CA THR A 168 12.89 -23.75 -5.72
C THR A 168 12.33 -22.38 -5.35
N TYR A 169 13.06 -21.56 -4.58
CA TYR A 169 12.60 -20.20 -4.22
C TYR A 169 13.40 -19.08 -4.88
N THR A 170 12.73 -17.97 -5.19
CA THR A 170 13.34 -16.67 -5.50
C THR A 170 12.77 -15.59 -4.58
N ALA A 171 13.62 -14.64 -4.19
CA ALA A 171 13.12 -13.40 -3.59
C ALA A 171 12.26 -12.68 -4.64
N ASN A 172 11.26 -11.92 -4.20
CA ASN A 172 10.22 -11.41 -5.07
C ASN A 172 9.86 -9.96 -4.66
N ASP A 173 8.58 -9.58 -4.66
CA ASP A 173 8.14 -8.24 -4.26
C ASP A 173 8.48 -7.93 -2.80
N MET A 174 8.71 -6.65 -2.50
CA MET A 174 9.07 -6.17 -1.17
C MET A 174 8.18 -5.01 -0.70
N SER A 175 8.27 -4.69 0.59
CA SER A 175 7.73 -3.48 1.21
C SER A 175 8.64 -3.08 2.40
N VAL A 176 8.38 -1.95 3.03
CA VAL A 176 9.19 -1.41 4.14
C VAL A 176 8.33 -0.86 5.28
N GLY A 177 8.93 -0.84 6.47
CA GLY A 177 8.44 -0.16 7.65
C GLY A 177 9.50 -0.19 8.75
N ASP A 178 9.60 0.84 9.58
CA ASP A 178 10.37 0.73 10.83
C ASP A 178 9.56 -0.14 11.78
N VAL A 179 10.00 -1.38 12.03
CA VAL A 179 9.27 -2.31 12.91
C VAL A 179 9.82 -2.31 14.35
N THR A 180 10.87 -1.54 14.63
CA THR A 180 11.55 -1.49 15.94
C THR A 180 11.33 -0.18 16.70
N GLY A 181 11.04 0.91 15.98
CA GLY A 181 10.86 2.27 16.51
C GLY A 181 12.19 3.02 16.68
N ASP A 182 13.22 2.69 15.91
CA ASP A 182 14.54 3.34 15.96
C ASP A 182 14.76 4.44 14.89
N GLY A 183 13.85 4.52 13.91
CA GLY A 183 13.85 5.46 12.79
C GLY A 183 14.39 4.90 11.48
N ARG A 184 14.66 3.60 11.39
CA ARG A 184 15.25 2.94 10.20
C ARG A 184 14.29 1.91 9.61
N TYR A 185 14.31 1.77 8.29
CA TYR A 185 13.46 0.79 7.61
C TYR A 185 14.02 -0.63 7.72
N GLU A 186 13.21 -1.53 8.28
CA GLU A 186 13.30 -2.95 7.99
C GLU A 186 12.71 -3.24 6.60
N LEU A 187 13.27 -4.27 5.94
CA LEU A 187 12.84 -4.72 4.62
C LEU A 187 11.99 -5.98 4.75
N VAL A 188 10.75 -5.92 4.26
CA VAL A 188 9.83 -7.06 4.21
C VAL A 188 9.92 -7.71 2.83
N VAL A 189 10.26 -9.01 2.78
CA VAL A 189 10.60 -9.74 1.55
C VAL A 189 9.63 -10.90 1.32
N LYS A 190 8.90 -10.88 0.21
CA LYS A 190 8.15 -12.05 -0.28
C LYS A 190 9.09 -13.04 -0.96
N TRP A 191 8.93 -14.33 -0.65
CA TRP A 191 9.53 -15.43 -1.40
C TRP A 191 8.48 -16.10 -2.25
N ASP A 192 8.72 -16.12 -3.57
CA ASP A 192 7.87 -16.79 -4.54
C ASP A 192 8.51 -18.14 -4.94
N PRO A 193 7.76 -19.26 -4.88
CA PRO A 193 8.24 -20.55 -5.36
C PRO A 193 8.26 -20.58 -6.89
N SER A 194 9.21 -21.29 -7.49
CA SER A 194 9.42 -21.40 -8.94
C SER A 194 8.28 -22.11 -9.70
N ASN A 195 7.23 -22.54 -8.98
CA ASN A 195 5.99 -23.09 -9.52
C ASN A 195 4.75 -22.30 -9.04
N SER A 196 4.91 -21.03 -8.66
CA SER A 196 3.79 -20.09 -8.49
C SER A 196 2.92 -20.02 -9.75
N LYS A 197 1.67 -19.57 -9.59
CA LYS A 197 0.64 -19.62 -10.63
C LYS A 197 -0.08 -18.28 -10.74
N ASP A 198 -0.32 -17.83 -11.97
CA ASP A 198 -1.50 -16.97 -12.19
C ASP A 198 -2.77 -17.81 -11.93
N VAL A 199 -3.84 -17.18 -11.47
CA VAL A 199 -5.07 -17.89 -11.07
C VAL A 199 -5.70 -18.68 -12.23
N SER A 200 -5.44 -18.30 -13.50
CA SER A 200 -5.91 -19.04 -14.68
C SER A 200 -5.11 -20.33 -14.96
N GLN A 201 -4.05 -20.60 -14.20
CA GLN A 201 -3.14 -21.73 -14.38
C GLN A 201 -3.41 -22.83 -13.36
N ILE A 202 -3.33 -24.08 -13.83
CA ILE A 202 -3.60 -25.29 -13.05
C ILE A 202 -2.32 -25.80 -12.38
N GLY A 203 -2.45 -26.45 -11.22
CA GLY A 203 -1.37 -27.14 -10.52
C GLY A 203 -1.18 -26.65 -9.08
N TYR A 204 -0.54 -27.48 -8.28
CA TYR A 204 -0.05 -27.09 -6.94
C TYR A 204 1.00 -25.96 -7.01
N THR A 205 1.24 -25.32 -5.87
CA THR A 205 2.35 -24.38 -5.63
C THR A 205 3.14 -24.81 -4.41
N GLY A 206 4.38 -24.32 -4.27
CA GLY A 206 5.00 -24.16 -2.96
C GLY A 206 4.25 -23.16 -2.08
N ASN A 207 4.63 -23.07 -0.81
CA ASN A 207 4.11 -22.06 0.12
C ASN A 207 4.67 -20.67 -0.27
N THR A 208 3.98 -19.60 0.10
CA THR A 208 4.57 -18.25 0.10
C THR A 208 5.18 -17.99 1.48
N TYR A 209 6.39 -17.43 1.53
CA TYR A 209 6.97 -16.89 2.77
C TYR A 209 7.05 -15.37 2.72
N ILE A 210 6.82 -14.72 3.86
CA ILE A 210 7.14 -13.30 4.09
C ILE A 210 8.20 -13.23 5.19
N ASP A 211 9.36 -12.65 4.89
CA ASP A 211 10.45 -12.42 5.86
C ASP A 211 10.54 -10.94 6.22
N THR A 212 11.04 -10.62 7.41
CA THR A 212 11.44 -9.25 7.81
C THR A 212 12.93 -9.22 8.14
N TYR A 213 13.71 -8.35 7.48
CA TYR A 213 15.17 -8.20 7.67
C TYR A 213 15.55 -6.78 8.08
N THR A 214 16.50 -6.64 9.01
CA THR A 214 17.21 -5.35 9.20
C THR A 214 18.15 -5.07 8.01
N LEU A 215 18.54 -3.82 7.80
CA LEU A 215 19.43 -3.41 6.70
C LEU A 215 20.83 -4.11 6.74
N GLU A 216 21.24 -4.65 7.89
CA GLU A 216 22.46 -5.45 8.06
C GLU A 216 22.27 -6.94 7.66
N GLY A 217 21.09 -7.34 7.19
CA GLY A 217 20.76 -8.71 6.79
C GLY A 217 20.38 -9.64 7.95
N ARG A 218 20.02 -9.10 9.13
CA ARG A 218 19.50 -9.92 10.23
C ARG A 218 18.02 -10.21 9.99
N LEU A 219 17.70 -11.48 9.69
CA LEU A 219 16.33 -11.99 9.70
C LEU A 219 15.74 -11.83 11.12
N LEU A 220 14.60 -11.17 11.22
CA LEU A 220 13.85 -10.97 12.47
C LEU A 220 12.73 -12.00 12.62
N SER A 221 11.96 -12.17 11.55
CA SER A 221 10.75 -12.97 11.54
C SER A 221 10.49 -13.58 10.15
N ARG A 222 9.83 -14.75 10.13
CA ARG A 222 9.31 -15.41 8.92
C ARG A 222 7.87 -15.81 9.14
N ILE A 223 7.00 -15.48 8.19
CA ILE A 223 5.62 -15.96 8.09
C ILE A 223 5.57 -17.01 6.97
N ASP A 224 5.33 -18.26 7.34
CA ASP A 224 5.01 -19.38 6.46
C ASP A 224 3.50 -19.40 6.25
N LEU A 225 3.01 -18.98 5.08
CA LEU A 225 1.56 -18.90 4.85
C LEU A 225 0.87 -20.27 4.79
N GLY A 226 1.64 -21.36 4.74
CA GLY A 226 1.13 -22.72 4.72
C GLY A 226 0.56 -23.12 3.36
N VAL A 227 -0.06 -24.30 3.32
CA VAL A 227 -0.57 -24.90 2.07
C VAL A 227 -1.89 -24.30 1.58
N ASN A 228 -2.64 -23.65 2.48
CA ASN A 228 -3.99 -23.15 2.19
C ASN A 228 -4.01 -21.71 1.65
N ILE A 229 -2.83 -21.11 1.42
CA ILE A 229 -2.66 -19.92 0.58
C ILE A 229 -1.84 -20.33 -0.66
N ARG A 230 -2.43 -20.17 -1.84
CA ARG A 230 -1.79 -20.48 -3.13
C ARG A 230 -0.80 -19.37 -3.50
N SER A 231 0.34 -19.72 -4.11
CA SER A 231 1.41 -18.76 -4.39
C SER A 231 1.33 -18.17 -5.80
N GLY A 232 1.44 -16.86 -5.90
CA GLY A 232 1.43 -16.09 -7.14
C GLY A 232 0.86 -14.68 -6.97
N ALA A 233 1.06 -13.83 -7.99
CA ALA A 233 0.81 -12.38 -7.92
C ALA A 233 -0.59 -11.99 -7.39
N HIS A 234 -1.64 -12.69 -7.79
CA HIS A 234 -3.03 -12.33 -7.46
C HIS A 234 -3.47 -12.73 -6.04
N TYR A 235 -2.68 -13.54 -5.32
CA TYR A 235 -3.03 -14.10 -4.02
C TYR A 235 -2.56 -13.23 -2.85
N THR A 236 -1.29 -13.35 -2.44
CA THR A 236 -0.74 -12.69 -1.24
C THR A 236 -0.38 -11.24 -1.52
N GLN A 237 -1.23 -10.34 -1.04
CA GLN A 237 -0.95 -8.90 -0.92
C GLN A 237 -0.64 -8.62 0.56
N PHE A 238 0.46 -7.93 0.87
CA PHE A 238 0.92 -7.72 2.25
C PHE A 238 1.21 -6.24 2.51
N MET A 239 0.50 -5.66 3.48
CA MET A 239 0.63 -4.24 3.84
C MET A 239 1.56 -4.07 5.03
N VAL A 240 2.39 -3.02 4.99
CA VAL A 240 3.39 -2.70 6.03
C VAL A 240 3.31 -1.21 6.38
N SER A 241 2.88 -0.92 7.60
CA SER A 241 2.69 0.43 8.14
C SER A 241 2.52 0.38 9.67
N ASP A 242 2.78 1.47 10.38
CA ASP A 242 2.39 1.67 11.77
C ASP A 242 0.87 1.94 11.80
N PHE A 243 0.04 0.93 12.06
CA PHE A 243 -1.41 1.09 11.97
C PHE A 243 -2.06 1.57 13.27
N ASP A 244 -1.42 1.51 14.44
CA ASP A 244 -2.02 2.01 15.71
C ASP A 244 -1.44 3.32 16.24
N GLY A 245 -0.27 3.75 15.76
CA GLY A 245 0.41 4.96 16.20
C GLY A 245 1.31 4.76 17.42
N ASP A 246 1.81 3.55 17.70
CA ASP A 246 2.86 3.33 18.72
C ASP A 246 4.28 3.67 18.24
N GLY A 247 4.46 3.89 16.94
CA GLY A 247 5.73 4.23 16.30
C GLY A 247 6.46 3.04 15.69
N ARG A 248 5.77 1.92 15.44
CA ARG A 248 6.34 0.69 14.89
C ARG A 248 5.38 0.05 13.89
N SER A 249 5.92 -0.38 12.76
CA SER A 249 5.16 -1.00 11.67
C SER A 249 4.73 -2.43 11.97
N GLU A 250 3.52 -2.74 11.56
CA GLU A 250 2.88 -4.04 11.61
C GLU A 250 2.70 -4.60 10.20
N LEU A 251 2.57 -5.92 10.09
CA LEU A 251 2.21 -6.57 8.83
C LEU A 251 0.73 -6.97 8.87
N MET A 252 -0.01 -6.66 7.81
CA MET A 252 -1.38 -7.14 7.60
C MET A 252 -1.52 -7.87 6.27
N LEU A 253 -2.05 -9.09 6.30
CA LEU A 253 -2.21 -9.94 5.11
C LEU A 253 -3.24 -11.06 5.30
N LYS A 254 -3.71 -11.61 4.18
CA LYS A 254 -4.60 -12.77 4.13
C LYS A 254 -3.86 -14.05 4.57
N THR A 255 -4.47 -14.81 5.46
CA THR A 255 -3.93 -16.05 6.04
C THR A 255 -4.99 -17.15 6.04
N ALA A 256 -4.61 -18.38 6.44
CA ALA A 256 -5.47 -19.55 6.42
C ALA A 256 -5.09 -20.55 7.53
N PRO A 257 -5.86 -21.62 7.77
CA PRO A 257 -5.40 -22.74 8.58
C PRO A 257 -4.03 -23.24 8.09
N GLY A 258 -3.09 -23.43 9.00
CA GLY A 258 -1.71 -23.82 8.67
C GLY A 258 -0.72 -22.67 8.49
N THR A 259 -1.16 -21.41 8.40
CA THR A 259 -0.25 -20.26 8.47
C THR A 259 0.46 -20.22 9.83
N ARG A 260 1.79 -20.11 9.81
CA ARG A 260 2.70 -20.18 10.97
C ARG A 260 3.74 -19.07 10.92
N THR A 261 4.13 -18.54 12.07
CA THR A 261 5.23 -17.58 12.18
C THR A 261 6.39 -18.15 12.98
N THR A 262 7.58 -17.64 12.69
CA THR A 262 8.87 -18.01 13.30
C THR A 262 9.60 -16.72 13.67
N THR A 263 10.00 -16.58 14.95
CA THR A 263 10.77 -15.44 15.45
C THR A 263 12.24 -15.82 15.63
N TYR A 264 13.16 -14.97 15.19
CA TYR A 264 14.61 -15.21 15.23
C TYR A 264 15.31 -14.30 16.22
N GLY A 265 16.29 -14.84 16.95
CA GLY A 265 17.13 -14.08 17.87
C GLY A 265 18.33 -13.41 17.19
N PRO A 266 19.17 -12.69 17.96
CA PRO A 266 20.32 -11.96 17.44
C PRO A 266 21.36 -12.85 16.72
N ASP A 267 21.50 -14.11 17.15
CA ASP A 267 22.40 -15.11 16.55
C ASP A 267 21.72 -15.98 15.48
N GLY A 268 20.50 -15.63 15.06
CA GLY A 268 19.75 -16.33 14.01
C GLY A 268 19.09 -17.63 14.47
N GLU A 269 19.03 -17.86 15.78
CA GLU A 269 18.36 -19.00 16.40
C GLU A 269 16.85 -18.79 16.46
N VAL A 270 16.07 -19.87 16.31
CA VAL A 270 14.60 -19.80 16.45
C VAL A 270 14.24 -19.64 17.93
N THR A 271 13.59 -18.54 18.27
CA THR A 271 13.17 -18.20 19.64
C THR A 271 11.70 -18.49 19.91
N ALA A 272 10.85 -18.45 18.87
CA ALA A 272 9.44 -18.84 18.93
C ALA A 272 8.94 -19.39 17.58
N GLU A 273 7.96 -20.29 17.62
CA GLU A 273 7.14 -20.69 16.48
C GLU A 273 5.68 -20.82 16.91
N ASN A 274 4.73 -20.23 16.18
CA ASN A 274 3.30 -20.29 16.48
C ASN A 274 2.46 -20.36 15.20
N TYR A 275 1.34 -21.10 15.22
CA TYR A 275 0.30 -20.94 14.20
C TYR A 275 -0.58 -19.72 14.51
N VAL A 276 -1.14 -19.08 13.47
CA VAL A 276 -2.17 -18.04 13.66
C VAL A 276 -3.41 -18.62 14.34
N THR A 277 -4.07 -17.86 15.19
CA THR A 277 -5.22 -18.34 15.98
C THR A 277 -6.42 -18.64 15.09
N LEU A 278 -6.84 -19.91 15.03
CA LEU A 278 -8.12 -20.28 14.41
C LEU A 278 -9.27 -19.52 15.10
N PRO A 279 -10.13 -18.80 14.37
CA PRO A 279 -11.27 -18.15 14.96
C PRO A 279 -12.18 -19.16 15.66
N LYS A 280 -12.85 -18.70 16.72
CA LYS A 280 -13.60 -19.57 17.63
C LYS A 280 -14.79 -20.28 16.97
N ALA A 281 -15.20 -19.88 15.77
CA ALA A 281 -16.20 -20.59 14.98
C ALA A 281 -15.60 -21.85 14.35
N ASP A 282 -14.51 -21.70 13.62
CA ASP A 282 -13.83 -22.74 12.84
C ASP A 282 -13.24 -23.82 13.75
N ALA A 283 -12.60 -23.40 14.85
CA ALA A 283 -12.13 -24.30 15.90
C ALA A 283 -13.26 -25.10 16.61
N ARG A 284 -14.54 -24.68 16.47
CA ARG A 284 -15.72 -25.47 16.90
C ARG A 284 -16.35 -26.28 15.77
N ALA A 285 -16.19 -25.86 14.52
CA ALA A 285 -16.57 -26.63 13.34
C ALA A 285 -15.65 -27.87 13.16
N GLY A 286 -14.43 -27.80 13.68
CA GLY A 286 -13.47 -28.91 13.73
C GLY A 286 -12.18 -28.64 12.95
N VAL A 287 -11.98 -27.43 12.44
CA VAL A 287 -10.83 -27.00 11.63
C VAL A 287 -9.52 -27.08 12.42
N ARG A 288 -8.43 -27.42 11.74
CA ARG A 288 -7.09 -27.67 12.30
C ARG A 288 -6.01 -27.07 11.37
N HIS A 289 -4.81 -26.86 11.90
CA HIS A 289 -3.69 -26.27 11.13
C HIS A 289 -3.05 -27.23 10.12
N ASP A 290 -3.35 -28.53 10.24
CA ASP A 290 -2.89 -29.61 9.38
C ASP A 290 -4.00 -30.15 8.45
N ASP A 291 -5.10 -29.41 8.30
CA ASP A 291 -6.08 -29.61 7.24
C ASP A 291 -5.55 -29.01 5.92
N ASP A 292 -5.71 -29.72 4.80
CA ASP A 292 -5.23 -29.31 3.46
C ASP A 292 -6.44 -29.18 2.53
N TYR A 293 -6.82 -27.95 2.20
CA TYR A 293 -7.97 -27.60 1.35
C TYR A 293 -7.60 -27.51 -0.13
N ARG A 294 -6.39 -27.95 -0.52
CA ARG A 294 -5.99 -27.99 -1.94
C ARG A 294 -6.58 -29.20 -2.63
N LEU A 295 -7.50 -28.98 -3.55
CA LEU A 295 -8.10 -30.07 -4.34
C LEU A 295 -7.04 -30.81 -5.16
N SER A 296 -7.10 -32.15 -5.13
CA SER A 296 -6.49 -33.00 -6.16
C SER A 296 -7.43 -33.12 -7.36
N THR A 297 -6.97 -33.74 -8.46
CA THR A 297 -7.83 -34.00 -9.62
C THR A 297 -9.08 -34.82 -9.28
N GLU A 298 -8.96 -35.83 -8.42
CA GLU A 298 -10.10 -36.59 -7.88
C GLU A 298 -10.96 -35.72 -6.95
N GLY A 299 -10.35 -34.92 -6.08
CA GLY A 299 -11.07 -34.03 -5.16
C GLY A 299 -11.90 -32.97 -5.89
N TYR A 300 -11.40 -32.43 -6.99
CA TYR A 300 -12.15 -31.51 -7.84
C TYR A 300 -13.26 -32.23 -8.65
N TYR A 301 -13.05 -33.48 -9.05
CA TYR A 301 -14.14 -34.27 -9.65
C TYR A 301 -15.29 -34.46 -8.65
N GLU A 302 -15.01 -34.91 -7.42
CA GLU A 302 -16.05 -35.06 -6.39
C GLU A 302 -16.71 -33.72 -6.02
N HIS A 303 -15.96 -32.62 -5.95
CA HIS A 303 -16.52 -31.26 -5.74
C HIS A 303 -17.56 -30.88 -6.80
N VAL A 304 -17.29 -31.16 -8.09
CA VAL A 304 -18.26 -30.90 -9.17
C VAL A 304 -19.44 -31.88 -9.11
N VAL A 305 -19.23 -33.14 -8.71
CA VAL A 305 -20.32 -34.10 -8.47
C VAL A 305 -21.27 -33.59 -7.38
N ASP A 306 -20.74 -33.10 -6.25
CA ASP A 306 -21.54 -32.56 -5.15
C ASP A 306 -22.26 -31.25 -5.55
N MET A 307 -21.59 -30.34 -6.26
CA MET A 307 -22.21 -29.14 -6.85
C MET A 307 -23.39 -29.50 -7.76
N PHE A 308 -23.24 -30.54 -8.60
CA PHE A 308 -24.29 -30.97 -9.53
C PHE A 308 -25.42 -31.73 -8.83
N ALA A 309 -25.12 -32.54 -7.81
CA ALA A 309 -26.13 -33.18 -6.97
C ALA A 309 -26.98 -32.16 -6.19
N GLY A 310 -26.39 -31.01 -5.83
CA GLY A 310 -27.07 -29.89 -5.17
C GLY A 310 -27.80 -28.91 -6.09
N TRP A 311 -27.78 -29.08 -7.43
CA TRP A 311 -28.21 -28.04 -8.39
C TRP A 311 -29.61 -27.49 -8.13
N GLN A 312 -30.61 -28.35 -7.88
CA GLN A 312 -31.99 -27.94 -7.63
C GLN A 312 -32.19 -27.08 -6.36
N ASP A 313 -31.23 -27.11 -5.43
CA ASP A 313 -31.27 -26.39 -4.16
C ASP A 313 -30.43 -25.09 -4.20
N HIS A 314 -29.72 -24.81 -5.31
CA HIS A 314 -28.93 -23.59 -5.46
C HIS A 314 -29.83 -22.33 -5.48
N PRO A 315 -29.50 -21.25 -4.75
CA PRO A 315 -30.39 -20.10 -4.59
C PRO A 315 -30.92 -19.49 -5.90
N GLU A 316 -30.08 -19.35 -6.92
CA GLU A 316 -30.47 -18.80 -8.22
C GLU A 316 -31.39 -19.74 -9.03
N VAL A 317 -31.29 -21.07 -8.82
CA VAL A 317 -32.17 -22.07 -9.43
C VAL A 317 -33.52 -22.06 -8.71
N VAL A 318 -33.52 -22.01 -7.38
CA VAL A 318 -34.73 -21.89 -6.54
C VAL A 318 -35.48 -20.57 -6.79
N ALA A 319 -34.76 -19.49 -7.11
CA ALA A 319 -35.32 -18.20 -7.51
C ALA A 319 -35.91 -18.22 -8.94
N GLY A 320 -35.51 -19.17 -9.79
CA GLY A 320 -35.86 -19.22 -11.21
C GLY A 320 -35.05 -18.24 -12.08
N ASN A 321 -33.91 -17.75 -11.59
CA ASN A 321 -32.97 -16.94 -12.35
C ASN A 321 -32.07 -17.81 -13.24
N TRP A 322 -31.74 -19.02 -12.78
CA TRP A 322 -30.97 -20.04 -13.51
C TRP A 322 -31.86 -21.19 -14.01
N PRO A 323 -31.39 -22.01 -14.98
CA PRO A 323 -32.14 -23.14 -15.51
C PRO A 323 -32.45 -24.20 -14.44
N ALA A 324 -33.63 -24.82 -14.52
CA ALA A 324 -34.10 -25.77 -13.51
C ALA A 324 -33.30 -27.09 -13.50
N THR A 325 -32.57 -27.36 -14.59
CA THR A 325 -31.71 -28.54 -14.77
C THR A 325 -30.36 -28.15 -15.40
N LEU A 326 -29.33 -28.94 -15.12
CA LEU A 326 -28.02 -28.83 -15.78
C LEU A 326 -28.14 -29.12 -17.28
N GLU A 327 -29.03 -30.02 -17.71
CA GLU A 327 -29.29 -30.27 -19.13
C GLU A 327 -29.79 -29.02 -19.87
N GLU A 328 -30.71 -28.24 -19.29
CA GLU A 328 -31.14 -26.95 -19.83
C GLU A 328 -29.97 -25.93 -19.84
N ALA A 329 -29.14 -25.92 -18.79
CA ALA A 329 -27.99 -25.03 -18.70
C ALA A 329 -26.89 -25.34 -19.74
N PHE A 330 -26.67 -26.60 -20.07
CA PHE A 330 -25.77 -27.03 -21.13
C PHE A 330 -26.41 -27.02 -22.53
N GLY A 331 -27.73 -26.79 -22.63
CA GLY A 331 -28.46 -26.70 -23.90
C GLY A 331 -28.73 -28.06 -24.57
N ILE A 332 -28.91 -29.13 -23.78
CA ILE A 332 -29.17 -30.49 -24.24
C ILE A 332 -30.57 -30.98 -23.85
N GLU A 333 -31.04 -32.07 -24.47
CA GLU A 333 -32.28 -32.73 -24.05
C GLU A 333 -32.12 -33.33 -22.64
N GLN A 334 -33.13 -33.16 -21.79
CA GLN A 334 -33.17 -33.70 -20.42
C GLN A 334 -33.01 -35.23 -20.42
N ARG A 335 -32.10 -35.72 -19.58
CA ARG A 335 -31.74 -37.14 -19.43
C ARG A 335 -32.19 -37.70 -18.08
N TYR A 336 -32.18 -36.88 -17.03
CA TYR A 336 -32.32 -37.33 -15.64
C TYR A 336 -33.52 -36.69 -14.91
N GLN A 337 -33.81 -37.20 -13.72
CA GLN A 337 -34.84 -36.66 -12.82
C GLN A 337 -34.15 -36.02 -11.60
N TYR A 338 -34.67 -34.88 -11.14
CA TYR A 338 -34.10 -34.11 -10.05
C TYR A 338 -34.90 -34.35 -8.75
N PRO A 339 -34.26 -34.39 -7.55
CA PRO A 339 -32.81 -34.29 -7.34
C PRO A 339 -32.05 -35.48 -7.93
N LEU A 340 -30.86 -35.22 -8.48
CA LEU A 340 -30.05 -36.25 -9.14
C LEU A 340 -29.64 -37.35 -8.15
N SER A 341 -29.53 -38.60 -8.62
CA SER A 341 -28.80 -39.61 -7.86
C SER A 341 -27.29 -39.42 -8.04
N ASP A 342 -26.48 -39.94 -7.11
CA ASP A 342 -25.01 -39.95 -7.22
C ASP A 342 -24.50 -40.44 -8.60
N ALA A 343 -25.13 -41.49 -9.15
CA ALA A 343 -24.77 -42.02 -10.46
C ALA A 343 -25.13 -41.06 -11.62
N ASP A 344 -26.20 -40.27 -11.48
CA ASP A 344 -26.64 -39.30 -12.49
C ASP A 344 -25.82 -38.01 -12.40
N ALA A 345 -25.49 -37.55 -11.18
CA ALA A 345 -24.60 -36.41 -10.93
C ALA A 345 -23.17 -36.67 -11.46
N ARG A 346 -22.65 -37.89 -11.26
CA ARG A 346 -21.39 -38.35 -11.87
C ARG A 346 -21.46 -38.35 -13.39
N ALA A 347 -22.53 -38.90 -13.98
CA ALA A 347 -22.72 -38.89 -15.43
C ALA A 347 -22.85 -37.47 -16.02
N MET A 348 -23.47 -36.54 -15.31
CA MET A 348 -23.50 -35.12 -15.69
C MET A 348 -22.14 -34.44 -15.52
N THR A 349 -21.35 -34.82 -14.51
CA THR A 349 -19.99 -34.32 -14.30
C THR A 349 -19.03 -34.81 -15.38
N ASP A 350 -19.12 -36.08 -15.77
CA ASP A 350 -18.37 -36.65 -16.90
C ASP A 350 -18.72 -35.93 -18.20
N TYR A 351 -20.03 -35.74 -18.49
CA TYR A 351 -20.48 -34.95 -19.64
C TYR A 351 -19.95 -33.51 -19.60
N PHE A 352 -19.97 -32.85 -18.45
CA PHE A 352 -19.47 -31.49 -18.30
C PHE A 352 -17.97 -31.37 -18.56
N MET A 353 -17.16 -32.27 -17.97
CA MET A 353 -15.70 -32.22 -18.08
C MET A 353 -15.16 -32.72 -19.44
N ASP A 354 -15.80 -33.73 -20.05
CA ASP A 354 -15.26 -34.41 -21.24
C ASP A 354 -15.96 -34.01 -22.56
N GLU A 355 -17.21 -33.52 -22.51
CA GLU A 355 -17.96 -33.07 -23.70
C GLU A 355 -18.22 -31.56 -23.68
N TYR A 356 -18.90 -31.03 -22.65
CA TYR A 356 -19.34 -29.63 -22.62
C TYR A 356 -18.15 -28.66 -22.59
N ALA A 357 -17.29 -28.73 -21.56
CA ALA A 357 -16.18 -27.80 -21.41
C ALA A 357 -15.20 -27.85 -22.61
N PRO A 358 -14.80 -29.04 -23.15
CA PRO A 358 -13.98 -29.09 -24.36
C PRO A 358 -14.67 -28.52 -25.61
N SER A 359 -16.01 -28.61 -25.71
CA SER A 359 -16.77 -27.98 -26.81
C SER A 359 -16.82 -26.44 -26.70
N ARG A 360 -16.80 -25.88 -25.48
CA ARG A 360 -16.68 -24.44 -25.23
C ARG A 360 -15.30 -23.90 -25.63
N SER A 361 -14.25 -24.67 -25.32
CA SER A 361 -12.88 -24.39 -25.74
C SER A 361 -11.99 -25.63 -25.59
N ALA A 362 -11.22 -25.94 -26.64
CA ALA A 362 -10.20 -26.99 -26.61
C ALA A 362 -8.99 -26.69 -25.68
N ARG A 363 -9.03 -25.57 -24.92
CA ARG A 363 -8.10 -25.26 -23.82
C ARG A 363 -8.65 -25.62 -22.43
N ASN A 364 -9.91 -26.05 -22.33
CA ASN A 364 -10.50 -26.48 -21.07
C ASN A 364 -10.03 -27.91 -20.76
N ASN A 365 -9.44 -28.10 -19.58
CA ASN A 365 -8.83 -29.37 -19.16
C ASN A 365 -9.17 -29.66 -17.69
N LEU A 366 -10.47 -29.75 -17.40
CA LEU A 366 -11.00 -29.84 -16.03
C LEU A 366 -10.60 -31.15 -15.33
N ARG A 367 -10.38 -32.23 -16.09
CA ARG A 367 -9.82 -33.51 -15.59
C ARG A 367 -8.40 -33.41 -15.00
N ALA A 368 -7.68 -32.33 -15.28
CA ALA A 368 -6.35 -32.06 -14.72
C ALA A 368 -6.34 -31.00 -13.61
N PHE A 369 -7.50 -30.44 -13.25
CA PHE A 369 -7.60 -29.34 -12.29
C PHE A 369 -7.21 -29.79 -10.87
N GLU A 370 -6.15 -29.19 -10.33
CA GLU A 370 -5.60 -29.48 -9.00
C GLU A 370 -4.88 -28.26 -8.43
N GLY A 371 -4.65 -28.26 -7.12
CA GLY A 371 -3.84 -27.28 -6.40
C GLY A 371 -4.54 -25.95 -6.08
N PHE A 372 -5.85 -25.86 -6.25
CA PHE A 372 -6.68 -24.71 -5.86
C PHE A 372 -7.35 -24.92 -4.51
N VAL A 373 -7.63 -23.82 -3.80
CA VAL A 373 -8.30 -23.79 -2.48
C VAL A 373 -9.64 -23.06 -2.63
N VAL A 374 -10.63 -23.77 -3.17
CA VAL A 374 -11.97 -23.23 -3.47
C VAL A 374 -12.94 -23.26 -2.28
N ASP A 375 -12.56 -23.93 -1.19
CA ASP A 375 -13.33 -24.02 0.04
C ASP A 375 -12.44 -23.74 1.27
N GLY A 376 -12.90 -24.15 2.46
CA GLY A 376 -12.20 -23.90 3.72
C GLY A 376 -12.21 -22.44 4.20
N PRO A 377 -11.86 -22.19 5.47
CA PRO A 377 -11.84 -20.85 6.05
C PRO A 377 -10.71 -19.97 5.51
N GLU A 378 -10.98 -18.68 5.41
CA GLU A 378 -10.02 -17.65 5.03
C GLU A 378 -9.96 -16.59 6.15
N TYR A 379 -8.76 -16.08 6.43
CA TYR A 379 -8.52 -15.17 7.55
C TYR A 379 -7.78 -13.89 7.12
N LEU A 380 -7.91 -12.83 7.92
CA LEU A 380 -7.06 -11.64 7.90
C LEU A 380 -6.31 -11.59 9.24
N SER A 381 -4.98 -11.52 9.20
CA SER A 381 -4.13 -11.46 10.39
C SER A 381 -3.29 -10.19 10.44
N VAL A 382 -3.12 -9.66 11.65
CA VAL A 382 -2.20 -8.56 12.01
C VAL A 382 -1.03 -9.15 12.79
N PHE A 383 0.20 -8.72 12.48
CA PHE A 383 1.44 -9.19 13.12
C PHE A 383 2.33 -8.03 13.57
N ASP A 384 2.94 -8.16 14.75
CA ASP A 384 4.04 -7.27 15.20
C ASP A 384 5.24 -7.47 14.27
N GLY A 385 5.72 -6.40 13.62
CA GLY A 385 6.66 -6.54 12.50
C GLY A 385 8.01 -7.14 12.89
N ALA A 386 8.55 -6.72 14.04
CA ALA A 386 9.84 -7.19 14.53
C ALA A 386 9.80 -8.68 14.90
N SER A 387 8.81 -9.12 15.67
CA SER A 387 8.75 -10.50 16.14
C SER A 387 8.06 -11.46 15.16
N GLY A 388 7.21 -10.95 14.27
CA GLY A 388 6.25 -11.76 13.51
C GLY A 388 5.20 -12.43 14.40
N ALA A 389 5.00 -11.97 15.64
CA ALA A 389 3.98 -12.51 16.52
C ALA A 389 2.59 -12.09 16.07
N GLU A 390 1.63 -13.01 16.09
CA GLU A 390 0.21 -12.68 15.86
C GLU A 390 -0.29 -11.69 16.92
N LEU A 391 -0.84 -10.56 16.48
CA LEU A 391 -1.56 -9.61 17.32
C LEU A 391 -3.07 -9.90 17.30
N GLN A 392 -3.64 -10.15 16.12
CA GLN A 392 -5.01 -10.65 15.98
C GLN A 392 -5.24 -11.35 14.63
N THR A 393 -6.01 -12.44 14.63
CA THR A 393 -6.66 -13.00 13.43
C THR A 393 -8.19 -12.85 13.49
N ILE A 394 -8.81 -12.50 12.36
CA ILE A 394 -10.26 -12.49 12.12
C ILE A 394 -10.61 -13.27 10.84
N PRO A 395 -11.88 -13.67 10.62
CA PRO A 395 -12.32 -14.14 9.30
C PRO A 395 -12.11 -13.07 8.22
N TYR A 396 -11.67 -13.49 7.03
CA TYR A 396 -11.44 -12.60 5.90
C TYR A 396 -12.76 -12.09 5.33
N GLU A 397 -12.92 -10.77 5.24
CA GLU A 397 -13.94 -10.10 4.45
C GLU A 397 -13.18 -9.28 3.40
N PRO A 398 -13.46 -9.40 2.09
CA PRO A 398 -14.61 -10.08 1.48
C PRO A 398 -14.48 -11.62 1.40
N GLY A 399 -15.47 -12.34 1.92
CA GLY A 399 -15.50 -13.81 1.89
C GLY A 399 -15.76 -14.40 0.51
N ARG A 400 -15.29 -15.65 0.30
CA ARG A 400 -15.30 -16.32 -1.01
C ARG A 400 -16.66 -16.47 -1.69
N GLY A 401 -17.70 -16.85 -0.94
CA GLY A 401 -19.00 -17.24 -1.50
C GLY A 401 -18.98 -18.68 -2.03
N ASP A 402 -18.53 -18.87 -3.27
CA ASP A 402 -18.44 -20.17 -3.97
C ASP A 402 -17.08 -20.36 -4.67
N ASP A 403 -16.96 -21.37 -5.53
CA ASP A 403 -15.74 -21.71 -6.26
C ASP A 403 -15.45 -20.83 -7.49
N GLY A 404 -16.28 -19.81 -7.73
CA GLY A 404 -16.23 -18.94 -8.91
C GLY A 404 -17.50 -18.97 -9.76
N LEU A 405 -18.47 -19.85 -9.47
CA LEU A 405 -19.73 -19.99 -10.21
C LEU A 405 -20.51 -18.66 -10.31
N LEU A 406 -20.79 -17.99 -9.19
CA LEU A 406 -21.41 -16.65 -9.13
C LEU A 406 -20.44 -15.52 -9.51
N TRP A 407 -19.13 -15.76 -9.50
CA TRP A 407 -18.14 -14.78 -9.97
C TRP A 407 -17.96 -14.79 -11.50
N GLY A 408 -18.53 -15.78 -12.21
CA GLY A 408 -18.51 -15.86 -13.68
C GLY A 408 -17.41 -16.73 -14.26
N ASP A 409 -16.69 -17.49 -13.44
CA ASP A 409 -15.54 -18.31 -13.86
C ASP A 409 -15.92 -19.54 -14.71
N TYR A 410 -17.18 -19.95 -14.63
CA TYR A 410 -17.76 -21.02 -15.43
C TYR A 410 -18.47 -20.52 -16.70
N ALA A 411 -18.80 -19.23 -16.78
CA ALA A 411 -19.69 -18.69 -17.81
C ALA A 411 -18.99 -18.46 -19.17
N MET A 412 -17.68 -18.24 -19.12
CA MET A 412 -16.87 -17.88 -20.29
C MET A 412 -16.59 -19.11 -21.19
N SER A 413 -16.00 -18.89 -22.36
CA SER A 413 -15.63 -20.00 -23.27
C SER A 413 -14.44 -20.81 -22.74
N ARG A 414 -13.52 -20.16 -22.03
CA ARG A 414 -12.51 -20.81 -21.20
C ARG A 414 -13.04 -20.87 -19.77
N ILE A 415 -13.12 -22.06 -19.19
CA ILE A 415 -13.70 -22.31 -17.86
C ILE A 415 -12.56 -22.38 -16.84
N GLU A 416 -12.64 -21.56 -15.78
CA GLU A 416 -11.50 -21.19 -14.93
C GLU A 416 -11.88 -21.11 -13.43
N PRO A 417 -12.32 -22.21 -12.79
CA PRO A 417 -12.71 -22.18 -11.38
C PRO A 417 -11.58 -21.61 -10.50
N GLY A 418 -11.93 -20.77 -9.53
CA GLY A 418 -10.93 -20.08 -8.70
C GLY A 418 -10.19 -18.91 -9.38
N ASN A 419 -10.67 -18.35 -10.51
CA ASN A 419 -10.03 -17.21 -11.18
C ASN A 419 -10.49 -15.86 -10.62
N ARG A 420 -11.71 -15.41 -10.95
CA ARG A 420 -12.24 -14.08 -10.60
C ARG A 420 -12.44 -13.93 -9.10
N VAL A 421 -12.77 -15.02 -8.42
CA VAL A 421 -12.94 -15.06 -6.96
C VAL A 421 -11.63 -14.81 -6.22
N ASP A 422 -10.48 -15.32 -6.69
CA ASP A 422 -9.18 -15.15 -6.01
C ASP A 422 -8.31 -14.04 -6.64
N ARG A 423 -8.98 -12.97 -7.12
CA ARG A 423 -8.34 -11.71 -7.49
C ARG A 423 -8.33 -10.76 -6.29
N PHE A 424 -7.28 -10.80 -5.48
CA PHE A 424 -7.14 -9.91 -4.32
C PHE A 424 -6.38 -8.62 -4.66
N LEU A 425 -6.64 -7.54 -3.93
CA LEU A 425 -5.82 -6.32 -3.87
C LEU A 425 -5.73 -5.85 -2.42
N ALA A 426 -4.73 -5.03 -2.10
CA ALA A 426 -4.63 -4.35 -0.81
C ALA A 426 -4.04 -2.93 -0.97
N GLY A 427 -4.14 -2.13 0.09
CA GLY A 427 -3.56 -0.80 0.16
C GLY A 427 -3.50 -0.24 1.58
N VAL A 428 -2.84 0.91 1.73
CA VAL A 428 -2.96 1.80 2.88
C VAL A 428 -3.61 3.09 2.39
N ALA A 429 -4.46 3.71 3.21
CA ALA A 429 -5.10 5.00 2.91
C ALA A 429 -5.37 5.80 4.19
N TYR A 430 -5.22 7.13 4.12
CA TYR A 430 -5.53 8.06 5.20
C TYR A 430 -7.01 8.48 5.15
N LEU A 431 -7.90 7.53 5.44
CA LEU A 431 -9.37 7.68 5.29
C LEU A 431 -10.02 8.70 6.23
N ASP A 432 -9.31 9.18 7.26
CA ASP A 432 -9.74 10.25 8.16
C ASP A 432 -8.84 11.50 8.06
N GLY A 433 -7.84 11.49 7.17
CA GLY A 433 -6.86 12.57 7.00
C GLY A 433 -5.80 12.63 8.10
N GLU A 434 -5.85 11.75 9.10
CA GLU A 434 -4.94 11.72 10.25
C GLU A 434 -4.18 10.39 10.33
N HIS A 435 -4.80 9.23 10.06
CA HIS A 435 -4.24 7.92 10.37
C HIS A 435 -4.32 6.89 9.24
N PRO A 436 -3.33 5.98 9.11
CA PRO A 436 -3.38 4.90 8.14
C PRO A 436 -4.50 3.90 8.45
N SER A 437 -5.26 3.54 7.42
CA SER A 437 -6.25 2.47 7.41
C SER A 437 -5.85 1.39 6.40
N ALA A 438 -6.04 0.12 6.75
CA ALA A 438 -5.72 -1.01 5.89
C ALA A 438 -6.90 -1.32 4.95
N ILE A 439 -6.63 -1.34 3.65
CA ILE A 439 -7.59 -1.61 2.59
C ILE A 439 -7.37 -3.03 2.06
N PHE A 440 -8.43 -3.84 1.99
CA PHE A 440 -8.41 -5.16 1.35
C PHE A 440 -9.59 -5.33 0.40
N ALA A 441 -9.35 -5.90 -0.78
CA ALA A 441 -10.37 -6.02 -1.82
C ALA A 441 -10.34 -7.38 -2.53
N ARG A 442 -11.49 -7.78 -3.09
CA ARG A 442 -11.67 -9.07 -3.78
C ARG A 442 -12.57 -8.94 -5.02
N GLY A 443 -12.05 -9.37 -6.15
CA GLY A 443 -12.68 -9.34 -7.46
C GLY A 443 -12.65 -7.95 -8.09
N TYR A 444 -12.40 -7.90 -9.40
CA TYR A 444 -12.46 -6.65 -10.19
C TYR A 444 -13.06 -6.82 -11.59
N TYR A 445 -13.00 -8.02 -12.20
CA TYR A 445 -13.60 -8.28 -13.51
C TYR A 445 -15.13 -8.36 -13.51
N THR A 446 -15.73 -8.77 -12.39
CA THR A 446 -17.17 -9.01 -12.24
C THR A 446 -17.63 -8.40 -10.92
N ARG A 447 -17.99 -9.18 -9.89
CA ARG A 447 -18.21 -8.64 -8.55
C ARG A 447 -16.94 -7.97 -8.05
N SER A 448 -17.09 -6.82 -7.41
CA SER A 448 -16.00 -6.04 -6.83
C SER A 448 -16.33 -5.67 -5.39
N ASN A 449 -15.43 -5.97 -4.47
CA ASN A 449 -15.60 -5.76 -3.03
C ASN A 449 -14.36 -5.06 -2.46
N ILE A 450 -14.54 -4.07 -1.59
CA ILE A 450 -13.45 -3.33 -0.94
C ILE A 450 -13.82 -3.11 0.53
N VAL A 451 -12.90 -3.35 1.45
CA VAL A 451 -13.10 -3.27 2.90
C VAL A 451 -11.98 -2.44 3.52
N ALA A 452 -12.37 -1.47 4.36
CA ALA A 452 -11.44 -0.65 5.12
C ALA A 452 -11.41 -1.07 6.60
N TYR A 453 -10.21 -1.14 7.18
CA TYR A 453 -9.99 -1.48 8.59
C TYR A 453 -9.06 -0.50 9.30
N ARG A 454 -9.47 -0.06 10.49
CA ARG A 454 -8.64 0.64 11.48
C ARG A 454 -8.15 -0.37 12.52
N TRP A 455 -6.91 -0.20 12.97
CA TRP A 455 -6.31 -0.95 14.07
C TRP A 455 -6.05 -0.01 15.26
N ASP A 456 -6.08 -0.54 16.49
CA ASP A 456 -5.95 0.24 17.74
C ASP A 456 -4.94 -0.41 18.72
N GLY A 457 -4.03 -1.24 18.19
CA GLY A 457 -3.06 -2.05 18.94
C GLY A 457 -3.67 -3.29 19.61
N LYS A 458 -4.99 -3.50 19.50
CA LYS A 458 -5.72 -4.54 20.26
C LYS A 458 -6.85 -5.22 19.46
N LYS A 459 -7.48 -4.50 18.52
CA LYS A 459 -8.67 -4.94 17.80
C LYS A 459 -8.83 -4.25 16.44
N LEU A 460 -8.69 -5.05 15.39
CA LEU A 460 -9.04 -4.67 14.03
C LEU A 460 -10.55 -4.36 13.95
N THR A 461 -10.88 -3.22 13.36
CA THR A 461 -12.24 -2.68 13.32
C THR A 461 -12.55 -2.19 11.92
N ARG A 462 -13.51 -2.84 11.26
CA ARG A 462 -14.00 -2.44 9.94
C ARG A 462 -14.63 -1.05 10.00
N GLN A 463 -14.14 -0.12 9.17
CA GLN A 463 -14.75 1.20 8.96
C GLN A 463 -15.97 1.05 8.04
N TRP A 464 -15.74 0.62 6.79
CA TRP A 464 -16.78 0.40 5.78
C TRP A 464 -16.52 -0.87 4.95
N HIS A 465 -17.52 -1.28 4.16
CA HIS A 465 -17.42 -2.38 3.19
C HIS A 465 -18.29 -2.02 1.97
N VAL A 466 -17.62 -1.82 0.83
CA VAL A 466 -18.20 -1.64 -0.51
C VAL A 466 -18.35 -3.01 -1.16
N ASP A 467 -19.53 -3.33 -1.66
CA ASP A 467 -19.80 -4.54 -2.45
C ASP A 467 -20.72 -4.20 -3.63
N SER A 468 -20.24 -4.43 -4.87
CA SER A 468 -21.05 -4.26 -6.07
C SER A 468 -22.23 -5.23 -6.15
N GLY A 469 -22.19 -6.32 -5.38
CA GLY A 469 -22.99 -7.50 -5.59
C GLY A 469 -22.52 -8.29 -6.82
N HIS A 470 -22.94 -9.56 -6.92
CA HIS A 470 -22.69 -10.37 -8.10
C HIS A 470 -23.40 -9.78 -9.33
N VAL A 471 -22.78 -9.89 -10.50
CA VAL A 471 -23.44 -9.52 -11.77
C VAL A 471 -24.46 -10.61 -12.09
N PRO A 472 -25.75 -10.29 -12.33
CA PRO A 472 -26.75 -11.28 -12.68
C PRO A 472 -26.38 -12.02 -13.97
N MET A 473 -26.46 -13.35 -13.91
CA MET A 473 -26.33 -14.25 -15.07
C MET A 473 -27.60 -15.09 -15.17
N THR A 474 -28.12 -15.28 -16.37
CA THR A 474 -29.25 -16.20 -16.62
C THR A 474 -28.81 -17.66 -16.76
N ASN A 475 -27.51 -17.91 -16.93
CA ASN A 475 -26.91 -19.25 -17.01
C ASN A 475 -25.41 -19.17 -16.67
N PRO A 476 -24.93 -19.76 -15.55
CA PRO A 476 -23.56 -19.62 -15.10
C PRO A 476 -22.54 -20.39 -15.95
N PHE A 477 -22.97 -21.15 -16.97
CA PHE A 477 -22.10 -21.87 -17.90
C PHE A 477 -22.03 -21.22 -19.30
N ASN A 478 -22.89 -20.23 -19.58
CA ASN A 478 -23.01 -19.65 -20.94
C ASN A 478 -23.43 -18.17 -21.01
N ASP A 479 -23.64 -17.47 -19.90
CA ASP A 479 -24.03 -16.06 -19.88
C ASP A 479 -22.94 -15.21 -19.21
N GLY A 480 -22.09 -14.57 -20.03
CA GLY A 480 -20.84 -13.95 -19.58
C GLY A 480 -21.05 -12.61 -18.86
N PRO A 481 -20.73 -12.48 -17.56
CA PRO A 481 -21.03 -11.29 -16.75
C PRO A 481 -20.14 -10.05 -17.01
N HIS A 482 -19.20 -10.11 -17.95
CA HIS A 482 -18.30 -8.98 -18.25
C HIS A 482 -19.08 -7.76 -18.79
N GLY A 483 -18.79 -6.58 -18.27
CA GLY A 483 -19.44 -5.31 -18.65
C GLY A 483 -20.81 -5.07 -17.98
N GLY A 484 -21.40 -6.08 -17.32
CA GLY A 484 -22.64 -5.95 -16.57
C GLY A 484 -22.51 -5.11 -15.30
N ALA A 485 -23.64 -4.85 -14.64
CA ALA A 485 -23.68 -4.25 -13.31
C ALA A 485 -23.96 -5.32 -12.24
N GLY A 486 -23.35 -5.18 -11.07
CA GLY A 486 -23.66 -6.01 -9.90
C GLY A 486 -25.04 -5.70 -9.31
N THR A 487 -25.55 -6.57 -8.44
CA THR A 487 -26.87 -6.44 -7.80
C THR A 487 -27.05 -5.29 -6.81
N SER A 488 -25.98 -4.56 -6.44
CA SER A 488 -26.05 -3.40 -5.56
C SER A 488 -26.60 -2.17 -6.28
N GLU A 489 -27.61 -1.50 -5.70
CA GLU A 489 -28.20 -0.26 -6.24
C GLU A 489 -27.20 0.91 -6.24
N GLU A 490 -26.30 0.93 -5.25
CA GLU A 490 -25.29 1.97 -5.04
C GLU A 490 -23.97 1.62 -5.76
N PHE A 491 -23.47 0.41 -5.55
CA PHE A 491 -22.13 0.01 -6.00
C PHE A 491 -22.11 -0.86 -7.27
N GLY A 492 -23.27 -1.20 -7.87
CA GLY A 492 -23.35 -2.13 -9.00
C GLY A 492 -22.56 -1.70 -10.24
N THR A 493 -22.28 -0.41 -10.40
CA THR A 493 -21.45 0.15 -11.48
C THR A 493 -19.96 -0.17 -11.33
N LEU A 494 -19.45 -0.36 -10.10
CA LEU A 494 -18.05 -0.74 -9.80
C LEU A 494 -17.63 -2.06 -10.46
N ALA A 495 -18.59 -2.98 -10.68
CA ALA A 495 -18.35 -4.29 -11.26
C ALA A 495 -17.61 -4.22 -12.61
N GLY A 496 -16.44 -4.84 -12.75
CA GLY A 496 -15.67 -4.80 -14.00
C GLY A 496 -14.78 -3.56 -14.20
N GLN A 497 -14.71 -2.64 -13.23
CA GLN A 497 -13.92 -1.39 -13.33
C GLN A 497 -12.52 -1.49 -12.69
N GLY A 498 -12.33 -2.38 -11.72
CA GLY A 498 -11.09 -2.50 -10.96
C GLY A 498 -9.91 -2.99 -11.82
N PHE A 499 -8.70 -2.61 -11.43
CA PHE A 499 -7.46 -2.90 -12.18
C PHE A 499 -6.66 -4.02 -11.49
N HIS A 500 -5.52 -4.39 -12.08
CA HIS A 500 -4.50 -5.20 -11.40
C HIS A 500 -3.66 -4.40 -10.36
N SER A 501 -4.20 -3.30 -9.87
CA SER A 501 -3.72 -2.49 -8.74
C SER A 501 -4.87 -1.59 -8.25
N LEU A 502 -4.65 -0.84 -7.18
CA LEU A 502 -5.46 0.30 -6.74
C LEU A 502 -4.55 1.47 -6.35
N SER A 503 -5.10 2.67 -6.15
CA SER A 503 -4.38 3.79 -5.55
C SER A 503 -5.19 4.45 -4.44
N ALA A 504 -4.50 5.22 -3.60
CA ALA A 504 -5.04 5.93 -2.45
C ALA A 504 -4.43 7.33 -2.40
N ALA A 505 -5.24 8.36 -2.68
CA ALA A 505 -4.83 9.75 -2.88
C ALA A 505 -5.97 10.70 -2.48
N ASP A 506 -5.65 11.93 -2.08
CA ASP A 506 -6.63 13.01 -1.93
C ASP A 506 -6.98 13.55 -3.32
N VAL A 507 -8.13 13.12 -3.87
CA VAL A 507 -8.48 13.47 -5.26
C VAL A 507 -9.46 14.63 -5.34
N ASP A 508 -10.20 14.96 -4.27
CA ASP A 508 -11.18 16.05 -4.26
C ASP A 508 -10.75 17.29 -3.45
N GLY A 509 -9.68 17.18 -2.65
CA GLY A 509 -9.02 18.27 -1.94
C GLY A 509 -9.53 18.52 -0.52
N ASP A 510 -10.17 17.55 0.13
CA ASP A 510 -10.66 17.67 1.51
C ASP A 510 -9.67 17.21 2.61
N GLY A 511 -8.52 16.64 2.21
CA GLY A 511 -7.43 16.23 3.11
C GLY A 511 -7.45 14.75 3.51
N LYS A 512 -8.33 13.94 2.93
CA LYS A 512 -8.43 12.47 3.15
C LYS A 512 -8.02 11.72 1.89
N HIS A 513 -7.82 10.41 1.97
CA HIS A 513 -7.55 9.59 0.77
C HIS A 513 -8.79 8.85 0.28
N GLU A 514 -9.10 9.01 -1.00
CA GLU A 514 -10.06 8.20 -1.75
C GLU A 514 -9.38 6.93 -2.27
N ILE A 515 -10.15 5.87 -2.53
CA ILE A 515 -9.62 4.65 -3.16
C ILE A 515 -9.91 4.67 -4.66
N VAL A 516 -8.89 5.02 -5.44
CA VAL A 516 -8.91 4.93 -6.91
C VAL A 516 -8.80 3.46 -7.31
N TYR A 517 -9.95 2.85 -7.59
CA TYR A 517 -10.10 1.44 -7.95
C TYR A 517 -10.15 1.27 -9.47
N GLY A 518 -9.10 1.70 -10.16
CA GLY A 518 -9.01 1.62 -11.62
C GLY A 518 -9.94 2.61 -12.33
N SER A 519 -10.96 2.10 -13.02
CA SER A 519 -11.97 2.89 -13.75
C SER A 519 -13.11 3.42 -12.87
N ALA A 520 -12.95 3.41 -11.54
CA ALA A 520 -13.91 3.94 -10.56
C ALA A 520 -13.17 4.37 -9.28
N THR A 521 -13.80 5.22 -8.47
CA THR A 521 -13.21 5.76 -7.23
C THR A 521 -14.23 5.74 -6.09
N ILE A 522 -13.78 5.29 -4.92
CA ILE A 522 -14.56 5.23 -3.67
C ILE A 522 -14.13 6.38 -2.77
N ASP A 523 -15.09 7.08 -2.18
CA ASP A 523 -14.89 8.14 -1.19
C ASP A 523 -14.12 7.60 0.04
N SER A 524 -13.34 8.45 0.71
CA SER A 524 -12.85 8.25 2.08
C SER A 524 -13.87 7.59 3.03
N ASP A 525 -15.16 7.95 2.95
CA ASP A 525 -16.24 7.46 3.81
C ASP A 525 -16.80 6.08 3.41
N GLY A 526 -16.42 5.57 2.24
CA GLY A 526 -16.85 4.29 1.67
C GLY A 526 -18.02 4.38 0.70
N SER A 527 -18.52 5.57 0.37
CA SER A 527 -19.51 5.77 -0.70
C SER A 527 -18.86 5.77 -2.10
N LEU A 528 -19.66 5.63 -3.16
CA LEU A 528 -19.15 5.64 -4.54
C LEU A 528 -19.03 7.09 -5.04
N LEU A 529 -17.82 7.63 -5.06
CA LEU A 529 -17.55 8.98 -5.60
C LEU A 529 -17.89 9.02 -7.11
N TYR A 530 -17.35 8.09 -7.91
CA TYR A 530 -17.79 7.89 -9.29
C TYR A 530 -17.39 6.51 -9.86
N SER A 531 -17.93 6.21 -11.04
CA SER A 531 -17.54 5.10 -11.90
C SER A 531 -17.50 5.60 -13.34
N SER A 532 -16.38 5.48 -14.06
CA SER A 532 -16.19 6.10 -15.39
C SER A 532 -16.83 5.27 -16.52
N PHE A 533 -17.55 5.95 -17.40
CA PHE A 533 -18.18 5.42 -18.62
C PHE A 533 -17.97 6.39 -19.79
N ASP A 534 -17.97 5.89 -21.02
CA ASP A 534 -18.06 6.73 -22.22
C ASP A 534 -18.71 5.98 -23.40
N VAL A 535 -18.94 6.66 -24.52
CA VAL A 535 -19.55 6.14 -25.75
C VAL A 535 -18.53 5.34 -26.56
N LEU A 536 -18.87 4.08 -26.87
CA LEU A 536 -18.08 3.24 -27.76
C LEU A 536 -17.95 3.86 -29.17
N PRO A 537 -16.74 4.02 -29.72
CA PRO A 537 -16.51 4.75 -30.96
C PRO A 537 -16.79 3.92 -32.23
N GLU A 538 -16.74 4.56 -33.40
CA GLU A 538 -16.68 3.91 -34.71
C GLU A 538 -15.57 2.82 -34.74
N GLY A 539 -15.92 1.62 -35.22
CA GLY A 539 -15.00 0.47 -35.24
C GLY A 539 -14.90 -0.33 -33.92
N SER A 540 -15.71 -0.01 -32.91
CA SER A 540 -15.96 -0.87 -31.74
C SER A 540 -16.98 -1.98 -32.03
N ALA A 541 -17.21 -2.85 -31.04
CA ALA A 541 -18.22 -3.91 -31.11
C ALA A 541 -19.66 -3.39 -31.10
N ALA A 542 -19.92 -2.19 -30.54
CA ALA A 542 -21.23 -1.55 -30.51
C ALA A 542 -21.12 -0.01 -30.58
N PRO A 543 -20.79 0.57 -31.75
CA PRO A 543 -20.59 2.02 -31.88
C PRO A 543 -21.84 2.82 -31.49
N GLY A 544 -21.63 3.88 -30.70
CA GLY A 544 -22.69 4.79 -30.23
C GLY A 544 -23.42 4.37 -28.96
N THR A 545 -23.08 3.24 -28.32
CA THR A 545 -23.60 2.87 -26.99
C THR A 545 -22.64 3.26 -25.88
N VAL A 546 -23.16 3.70 -24.73
CA VAL A 546 -22.36 3.94 -23.51
C VAL A 546 -21.87 2.60 -22.94
N ALA A 547 -20.59 2.52 -22.60
CA ALA A 547 -19.95 1.39 -21.93
C ALA A 547 -19.05 1.88 -20.79
N LYS A 548 -18.73 0.97 -19.86
CA LYS A 548 -17.70 1.19 -18.83
C LYS A 548 -16.34 1.41 -19.49
N LEU A 549 -15.45 2.19 -18.87
CA LEU A 549 -14.04 2.20 -19.31
C LEU A 549 -13.39 0.84 -19.06
N GLY A 550 -13.75 0.18 -17.95
CA GLY A 550 -13.42 -1.20 -17.67
C GLY A 550 -11.99 -1.44 -17.18
N HIS A 551 -11.72 -2.70 -16.86
CA HIS A 551 -10.46 -3.23 -16.34
C HIS A 551 -9.20 -2.86 -17.16
N GLY A 552 -8.05 -2.83 -16.47
CA GLY A 552 -6.76 -2.51 -17.03
C GLY A 552 -5.55 -2.96 -16.20
N ASP A 553 -4.39 -2.93 -16.85
CA ASP A 553 -3.11 -3.49 -16.37
C ASP A 553 -2.15 -2.46 -15.74
N ALA A 554 -2.36 -1.16 -16.01
CA ALA A 554 -1.53 -0.09 -15.49
C ALA A 554 -2.31 1.21 -15.25
N MET A 555 -2.01 1.87 -14.13
CA MET A 555 -2.69 3.06 -13.63
C MET A 555 -1.70 3.92 -12.85
N HIS A 556 -1.76 5.23 -13.08
CA HIS A 556 -0.90 6.22 -12.44
C HIS A 556 -1.78 7.35 -11.93
N VAL A 557 -1.69 7.68 -10.64
CA VAL A 557 -2.43 8.77 -9.98
C VAL A 557 -1.42 9.77 -9.46
N ALA A 558 -1.45 10.99 -9.99
CA ALA A 558 -0.48 12.03 -9.69
C ALA A 558 -1.01 13.41 -10.10
N ASP A 559 -0.32 14.46 -9.70
CA ASP A 559 -0.35 15.75 -10.37
C ASP A 559 0.41 15.58 -11.71
N ILE A 560 -0.30 15.55 -12.84
CA ILE A 560 0.26 15.23 -14.17
C ILE A 560 0.33 16.50 -15.01
N ASP A 561 -0.75 17.27 -15.09
CA ASP A 561 -0.82 18.57 -15.75
C ASP A 561 -0.88 19.68 -14.67
N PRO A 562 0.26 20.11 -14.08
CA PRO A 562 0.31 21.07 -12.97
C PRO A 562 -0.14 22.50 -13.33
N ASP A 563 -0.59 22.73 -14.57
CA ASP A 563 -1.28 23.95 -14.98
C ASP A 563 -2.83 23.78 -14.87
N ARG A 564 -3.31 22.59 -14.47
CA ARG A 564 -4.67 22.23 -14.07
C ARG A 564 -4.72 21.98 -12.55
N PRO A 565 -5.70 22.54 -11.82
CA PRO A 565 -5.86 22.24 -10.39
C PRO A 565 -6.51 20.86 -10.17
N GLY A 566 -5.87 20.03 -9.35
CA GLY A 566 -6.34 18.69 -8.96
C GLY A 566 -5.26 17.64 -9.15
N LEU A 567 -5.65 16.36 -9.13
CA LEU A 567 -4.83 15.26 -9.62
C LEU A 567 -5.46 14.68 -10.90
N GLU A 568 -4.65 13.99 -11.69
CA GLU A 568 -5.11 13.19 -12.84
C GLU A 568 -4.88 11.69 -12.62
N ILE A 569 -5.61 10.89 -13.40
CA ILE A 569 -5.42 9.45 -13.50
C ILE A 569 -5.13 9.07 -14.96
N PHE A 570 -3.92 8.58 -15.23
CA PHE A 570 -3.59 7.97 -16.52
C PHE A 570 -3.80 6.45 -16.46
N THR A 571 -4.67 5.90 -17.31
CA THR A 571 -4.99 4.46 -17.37
C THR A 571 -4.84 3.86 -18.76
N VAL A 572 -4.63 2.55 -18.79
CA VAL A 572 -4.73 1.71 -19.99
C VAL A 572 -5.68 0.53 -19.75
N HIS A 573 -6.35 0.04 -20.80
CA HIS A 573 -7.51 -0.86 -20.65
C HIS A 573 -7.39 -2.14 -21.51
N GLU A 574 -7.86 -3.27 -20.98
CA GLU A 574 -7.79 -4.59 -21.64
C GLU A 574 -8.95 -4.80 -22.65
N GLY A 575 -10.13 -4.22 -22.38
CA GLY A 575 -11.41 -4.56 -23.02
C GLY A 575 -11.50 -4.37 -24.54
N GLY A 576 -10.52 -3.70 -25.16
CA GLY A 576 -10.30 -3.69 -26.60
C GLY A 576 -11.49 -3.21 -27.42
N ALA A 577 -12.15 -4.11 -28.15
CA ALA A 577 -13.31 -3.78 -28.97
C ALA A 577 -14.58 -3.42 -28.15
N TYR A 578 -14.59 -3.70 -26.85
CA TYR A 578 -15.70 -3.45 -25.92
C TYR A 578 -15.41 -2.32 -24.91
N ALA A 579 -14.23 -1.70 -24.97
CA ALA A 579 -13.89 -0.51 -24.17
C ALA A 579 -13.94 0.76 -25.05
N PRO A 580 -14.39 1.92 -24.53
CA PRO A 580 -14.35 3.18 -25.28
C PRO A 580 -12.92 3.62 -25.62
N TYR A 581 -11.97 3.28 -24.75
CA TYR A 581 -10.55 3.63 -24.85
C TYR A 581 -9.66 2.41 -24.67
N GLY A 582 -8.49 2.41 -25.31
CA GLY A 582 -7.36 1.56 -24.90
C GLY A 582 -6.45 2.26 -23.89
N TRP A 583 -6.45 3.59 -23.87
CA TRP A 583 -5.78 4.42 -22.87
C TRP A 583 -6.52 5.76 -22.71
N ALA A 584 -6.51 6.32 -21.50
CA ALA A 584 -7.21 7.55 -21.16
C ALA A 584 -6.46 8.37 -20.09
N MET A 585 -6.57 9.69 -20.17
CA MET A 585 -6.28 10.63 -19.10
C MET A 585 -7.60 11.11 -18.50
N ARG A 586 -7.73 11.05 -17.18
CA ARG A 586 -8.92 11.50 -16.45
C ARG A 586 -8.59 12.52 -15.38
N ASP A 587 -9.54 13.40 -15.11
CA ASP A 587 -9.62 14.15 -13.86
C ASP A 587 -9.87 13.19 -12.69
N ALA A 588 -9.07 13.28 -11.61
CA ALA A 588 -9.14 12.31 -10.52
C ALA A 588 -10.37 12.49 -9.62
N ALA A 589 -10.88 13.71 -9.44
CA ALA A 589 -12.03 14.03 -8.59
C ALA A 589 -13.37 13.55 -9.19
N THR A 590 -13.51 13.66 -10.51
CA THR A 590 -14.79 13.47 -11.23
C THR A 590 -14.81 12.26 -12.15
N GLY A 591 -13.64 11.75 -12.54
CA GLY A 591 -13.51 10.68 -13.53
C GLY A 591 -13.83 11.08 -14.96
N GLU A 592 -13.95 12.39 -15.26
CA GLU A 592 -14.11 12.92 -16.62
C GLU A 592 -12.88 12.59 -17.47
N VAL A 593 -13.08 12.03 -18.67
CA VAL A 593 -11.98 11.75 -19.61
C VAL A 593 -11.59 13.05 -20.30
N LEU A 594 -10.41 13.57 -19.94
CA LEU A 594 -9.84 14.79 -20.51
C LEU A 594 -9.39 14.56 -21.95
N PHE A 595 -8.74 13.43 -22.21
CA PHE A 595 -8.43 12.91 -23.54
C PHE A 595 -8.11 11.41 -23.47
N GLY A 596 -8.25 10.71 -24.60
CA GLY A 596 -7.99 9.27 -24.66
C GLY A 596 -7.90 8.76 -26.09
N GLY A 597 -7.50 7.49 -26.26
CA GLY A 597 -7.36 6.85 -27.56
C GLY A 597 -7.93 5.44 -27.59
N TYR A 598 -8.89 5.21 -28.48
CA TYR A 598 -9.39 3.87 -28.82
C TYR A 598 -8.35 3.08 -29.63
N THR A 599 -8.13 1.82 -29.26
CA THR A 599 -7.15 0.92 -29.90
C THR A 599 -7.78 -0.33 -30.52
N GLY A 600 -9.00 -0.71 -30.08
CA GLY A 600 -9.71 -1.91 -30.53
C GLY A 600 -9.09 -3.25 -30.10
N LYS A 601 -8.15 -3.21 -29.15
CA LYS A 601 -7.42 -4.37 -28.62
C LYS A 601 -6.97 -4.10 -27.19
N ASP A 602 -6.52 -5.15 -26.50
CA ASP A 602 -5.74 -5.02 -25.27
C ASP A 602 -4.57 -4.01 -25.46
N THR A 603 -4.40 -3.17 -24.44
CA THR A 603 -3.38 -2.13 -24.33
C THR A 603 -2.68 -2.25 -22.97
N GLY A 604 -2.27 -3.47 -22.57
CA GLY A 604 -1.83 -3.80 -21.20
C GLY A 604 -0.54 -3.16 -20.64
N ARG A 605 -0.11 -1.97 -21.12
CA ARG A 605 0.98 -1.15 -20.54
C ARG A 605 0.80 0.34 -20.87
N GLY A 606 1.04 1.20 -19.89
CA GLY A 606 1.23 2.65 -20.04
C GLY A 606 2.06 3.20 -18.88
N MET A 607 2.59 4.41 -19.02
CA MET A 607 3.48 5.05 -18.03
C MET A 607 3.38 6.58 -18.12
N ILE A 608 3.75 7.27 -17.03
CA ILE A 608 3.89 8.72 -16.96
C ILE A 608 5.26 9.17 -16.42
N GLY A 609 5.62 10.42 -16.66
CA GLY A 609 6.74 11.13 -16.03
C GLY A 609 7.38 12.17 -16.95
N ASP A 610 7.84 13.29 -16.39
CA ASP A 610 8.74 14.25 -17.07
C ASP A 610 9.97 13.50 -17.57
N ILE A 611 10.16 13.47 -18.88
CA ILE A 611 11.33 12.89 -19.57
C ILE A 611 12.01 13.87 -20.53
N ASP A 612 11.44 15.06 -20.76
CA ASP A 612 12.10 16.18 -21.41
C ASP A 612 11.74 17.54 -20.77
N PRO A 613 12.64 18.14 -19.95
CA PRO A 613 12.50 19.46 -19.31
C PRO A 613 12.22 20.68 -20.20
N ALA A 614 11.98 20.47 -21.50
CA ALA A 614 11.48 21.47 -22.43
C ALA A 614 9.95 21.44 -22.59
N THR A 615 9.29 20.43 -22.01
CA THR A 615 7.83 20.25 -21.96
C THR A 615 7.35 20.44 -20.51
N ARG A 616 6.12 20.92 -20.34
CA ARG A 616 5.51 21.19 -19.03
C ARG A 616 4.62 20.03 -18.61
N GLY A 617 4.70 19.63 -17.35
CA GLY A 617 3.96 18.52 -16.78
C GLY A 617 4.67 17.18 -16.95
N LEU A 618 4.00 16.10 -16.57
CA LEU A 618 4.50 14.73 -16.77
C LEU A 618 4.05 14.22 -18.15
N GLU A 619 4.99 13.80 -19.00
CA GLU A 619 4.63 13.10 -20.25
C GLU A 619 3.83 11.82 -19.93
N ASN A 620 2.97 11.40 -20.85
CA ASN A 620 2.24 10.13 -20.78
C ASN A 620 2.39 9.34 -22.08
N TRP A 621 2.53 8.01 -21.97
CA TRP A 621 2.63 7.15 -23.14
C TRP A 621 2.04 5.75 -22.94
N ALA A 622 1.38 5.29 -24.01
CA ALA A 622 0.83 3.94 -24.16
C ALA A 622 0.71 3.59 -25.66
N VAL A 623 0.20 4.54 -26.46
CA VAL A 623 0.21 4.50 -27.93
C VAL A 623 0.64 5.88 -28.46
N GLY A 624 1.95 6.06 -28.62
CA GLY A 624 2.58 7.36 -28.85
C GLY A 624 2.94 8.07 -27.54
N LEU A 625 3.84 9.05 -27.62
CA LEU A 625 4.21 9.94 -26.51
C LEU A 625 3.35 11.21 -26.52
N ARG A 626 2.97 11.72 -25.35
CA ARG A 626 2.22 12.98 -25.20
C ARG A 626 2.70 13.84 -24.05
N SER A 627 2.48 15.15 -24.16
CA SER A 627 2.52 16.06 -23.01
C SER A 627 1.41 15.72 -22.02
N ALA A 628 1.50 16.24 -20.79
CA ALA A 628 0.44 16.17 -19.79
C ALA A 628 -0.94 16.58 -20.33
N SER A 629 -0.99 17.73 -21.02
CA SER A 629 -2.17 18.28 -21.71
C SER A 629 -2.60 17.53 -23.00
N GLY A 630 -1.93 16.43 -23.35
CA GLY A 630 -2.34 15.50 -24.41
C GLY A 630 -1.84 15.81 -25.82
N GLU A 631 -0.99 16.82 -26.04
CA GLU A 631 -0.38 17.07 -27.36
C GLU A 631 0.49 15.88 -27.78
N LEU A 632 0.40 15.45 -29.05
CA LEU A 632 1.18 14.30 -29.54
C LEU A 632 2.63 14.71 -29.82
N LEU A 633 3.56 14.21 -29.03
CA LEU A 633 4.99 14.49 -29.12
C LEU A 633 5.72 13.53 -30.09
N PRO A 634 6.91 13.87 -30.59
CA PRO A 634 7.68 13.01 -31.49
C PRO A 634 8.21 11.74 -30.78
N GLY A 635 7.54 10.61 -30.96
CA GLY A 635 8.04 9.30 -30.51
C GLY A 635 6.94 8.40 -29.95
N ASN A 636 7.36 7.33 -29.27
CA ASN A 636 6.48 6.34 -28.63
C ASN A 636 6.62 6.28 -27.10
N GLY A 637 7.50 7.11 -26.53
CA GLY A 637 7.94 7.03 -25.14
C GLY A 637 9.00 5.95 -24.87
N PRO A 638 9.62 5.95 -23.68
CA PRO A 638 10.57 4.94 -23.22
C PRO A 638 9.87 3.70 -22.62
N GLY A 639 10.54 2.96 -21.73
CA GLY A 639 10.01 1.75 -21.10
C GLY A 639 8.73 1.99 -20.28
N THR A 640 7.76 1.08 -20.38
CA THR A 640 6.45 1.16 -19.72
C THR A 640 6.36 0.21 -18.52
N ASN A 641 7.30 0.33 -17.58
CA ASN A 641 7.48 -0.64 -16.49
C ASN A 641 7.41 -0.02 -15.10
N MET A 642 8.51 0.59 -14.64
CA MET A 642 8.61 1.23 -13.34
C MET A 642 9.43 2.52 -13.53
N SER A 643 8.93 3.65 -13.05
CA SER A 643 9.70 4.90 -12.99
C SER A 643 10.65 4.90 -11.80
N ILE A 644 11.66 5.75 -11.83
CA ILE A 644 12.54 6.04 -10.70
C ILE A 644 13.04 7.49 -10.77
N ARG A 645 13.06 8.19 -9.63
CA ARG A 645 13.69 9.50 -9.41
C ARG A 645 15.15 9.28 -9.02
N TRP A 646 15.99 9.02 -10.02
CA TRP A 646 17.40 8.67 -9.85
C TRP A 646 18.35 9.84 -10.16
N ALA A 647 18.00 10.68 -11.12
CA ALA A 647 18.83 11.79 -11.59
C ALA A 647 18.93 12.94 -10.59
N ALA A 648 20.06 13.65 -10.63
CA ALA A 648 20.20 14.90 -9.89
C ALA A 648 19.28 16.04 -10.36
N ASP A 649 18.73 15.98 -11.57
CA ASP A 649 17.99 17.09 -12.20
C ASP A 649 16.46 17.03 -12.05
N GLY A 650 15.91 16.04 -11.34
CA GLY A 650 14.47 15.89 -11.10
C GLY A 650 13.68 15.20 -12.22
N THR A 651 14.30 14.87 -13.35
CA THR A 651 13.63 14.10 -14.43
C THR A 651 13.31 12.67 -14.02
N THR A 652 12.41 12.02 -14.77
CA THR A 652 12.05 10.61 -14.62
C THR A 652 13.02 9.70 -15.39
N GLN A 653 13.52 8.65 -14.73
CA GLN A 653 14.21 7.54 -15.39
C GLN A 653 13.36 6.27 -15.30
N LEU A 654 13.67 5.28 -16.12
CA LEU A 654 12.87 4.05 -16.26
C LEU A 654 13.70 2.83 -15.88
N VAL A 655 13.17 1.99 -14.99
CA VAL A 655 13.76 0.71 -14.59
C VAL A 655 13.32 -0.38 -15.56
N ASN A 656 14.28 -0.92 -16.30
CA ASN A 656 14.06 -1.94 -17.34
C ASN A 656 14.75 -3.26 -16.99
N GLY A 657 14.07 -4.36 -17.32
CA GLY A 657 14.59 -5.74 -17.28
C GLY A 657 13.46 -6.76 -17.50
N THR A 658 13.80 -7.98 -17.91
CA THR A 658 12.86 -9.11 -18.03
C THR A 658 13.63 -10.43 -18.06
N ALA A 659 13.05 -11.49 -17.49
CA ALA A 659 13.63 -12.84 -17.46
C ALA A 659 15.12 -12.84 -17.00
N ASP A 660 16.05 -13.28 -17.86
CA ASP A 660 17.48 -13.40 -17.56
C ASP A 660 18.32 -12.12 -17.77
N GLN A 661 17.69 -10.98 -18.03
CA GLN A 661 18.41 -9.71 -18.18
C GLN A 661 18.83 -9.14 -16.82
N ASP A 662 20.02 -8.55 -16.76
CA ASP A 662 20.41 -7.69 -15.63
C ASP A 662 19.49 -6.47 -15.58
N VAL A 663 19.18 -5.94 -14.37
CA VAL A 663 18.28 -4.79 -14.21
C VAL A 663 19.00 -3.49 -14.55
N THR A 664 18.29 -2.49 -15.06
CA THR A 664 18.91 -1.29 -15.64
C THR A 664 18.09 -0.02 -15.42
N ILE A 665 18.75 1.11 -15.22
CA ILE A 665 18.11 2.45 -15.18
C ILE A 665 18.49 3.20 -16.47
N ASP A 666 17.48 3.62 -17.22
CA ASP A 666 17.63 4.36 -18.47
C ASP A 666 17.00 5.76 -18.37
N ASP A 667 17.78 6.76 -18.76
CA ASP A 667 17.42 8.16 -18.94
C ASP A 667 17.21 8.45 -20.43
N VAL A 668 16.15 9.19 -20.79
CA VAL A 668 15.77 9.41 -22.20
C VAL A 668 16.76 10.29 -22.97
N ARG A 669 17.50 11.16 -22.26
CA ARG A 669 18.37 12.20 -22.81
C ARG A 669 19.85 11.84 -22.68
N ARG A 670 20.21 11.15 -21.59
CA ARG A 670 21.58 10.69 -21.27
C ARG A 670 21.82 9.21 -21.58
N GLY A 671 20.76 8.40 -21.70
CA GLY A 671 20.83 6.97 -21.96
C GLY A 671 21.01 6.13 -20.69
N ARG A 672 21.76 5.04 -20.82
CA ARG A 672 22.00 4.09 -19.72
C ARG A 672 22.76 4.74 -18.56
N LEU A 673 22.11 4.88 -17.40
CA LEU A 673 22.75 5.34 -16.16
C LEU A 673 23.33 4.17 -15.36
N LEU A 674 22.51 3.14 -15.08
CA LEU A 674 22.90 1.98 -14.25
C LEU A 674 22.67 0.67 -15.00
N THR A 675 23.63 -0.27 -14.93
CA THR A 675 23.43 -1.69 -15.29
C THR A 675 23.79 -2.57 -14.09
N ALA A 676 22.78 -3.01 -13.35
CA ALA A 676 22.88 -3.77 -12.12
C ALA A 676 23.31 -5.23 -12.40
N THR A 677 24.57 -5.40 -12.78
CA THR A 677 25.14 -6.67 -13.26
C THR A 677 25.00 -7.79 -12.21
N GLY A 678 24.38 -8.91 -12.61
CA GLY A 678 24.12 -10.06 -11.72
C GLY A 678 22.82 -10.00 -10.92
N THR A 679 21.99 -8.97 -11.11
CA THR A 679 20.66 -8.83 -10.48
C THR A 679 19.54 -9.21 -11.44
N ARG A 680 18.31 -9.44 -10.97
CA ARG A 680 17.18 -9.83 -11.83
C ARG A 680 15.89 -9.11 -11.44
N THR A 681 15.05 -8.87 -12.43
CA THR A 681 13.64 -8.50 -12.22
C THR A 681 12.80 -9.71 -11.79
N ASN A 682 11.61 -9.43 -11.30
CA ASN A 682 10.61 -10.38 -10.84
C ASN A 682 9.45 -10.52 -11.83
N ASN A 683 8.52 -11.42 -11.50
CA ASN A 683 7.19 -11.52 -12.11
C ASN A 683 7.20 -11.74 -13.64
N GLY A 684 8.23 -12.46 -14.13
CA GLY A 684 8.34 -12.94 -15.51
C GLY A 684 8.48 -11.82 -16.54
N THR A 685 7.41 -11.59 -17.31
CA THR A 685 7.29 -10.52 -18.32
C THR A 685 6.69 -9.24 -17.77
N LYS A 686 6.28 -9.20 -16.49
CA LYS A 686 5.99 -7.94 -15.81
C LYS A 686 7.29 -7.18 -15.58
N GLY A 687 8.35 -7.84 -15.11
CA GLY A 687 9.69 -7.27 -15.09
C GLY A 687 9.90 -6.26 -13.96
N ASN A 688 9.20 -6.42 -12.84
CA ASN A 688 9.26 -5.50 -11.71
C ASN A 688 10.63 -5.59 -11.01
N PRO A 689 11.15 -4.50 -10.43
CA PRO A 689 12.12 -4.59 -9.34
C PRO A 689 11.48 -5.25 -8.10
N SER A 690 12.24 -5.47 -7.04
CA SER A 690 11.66 -5.91 -5.76
C SER A 690 11.00 -4.74 -5.02
N LEU A 691 11.63 -3.56 -5.05
CA LEU A 691 11.06 -2.27 -4.62
C LEU A 691 11.81 -1.13 -5.33
N VAL A 692 11.13 -0.01 -5.56
CA VAL A 692 11.73 1.31 -5.79
C VAL A 692 11.15 2.27 -4.76
N ALA A 693 11.99 2.91 -3.96
CA ALA A 693 11.58 3.76 -2.84
C ALA A 693 12.74 4.63 -2.32
N ASP A 694 12.48 5.87 -1.89
CA ASP A 694 13.33 6.58 -0.92
C ASP A 694 13.29 5.77 0.39
N ILE A 695 14.39 5.11 0.75
CA ILE A 695 14.51 4.39 2.03
C ILE A 695 15.74 4.83 2.84
N LEU A 696 16.68 5.54 2.22
CA LEU A 696 17.88 6.13 2.81
C LEU A 696 18.36 7.27 1.90
N GLY A 697 19.41 7.99 2.29
CA GLY A 697 19.91 9.09 1.47
C GLY A 697 18.98 10.31 1.47
N ASP A 698 19.00 11.07 0.37
CA ASP A 698 18.12 12.22 0.14
C ASP A 698 16.86 11.79 -0.63
N TRP A 699 16.04 12.74 -1.10
CA TRP A 699 14.73 12.52 -1.75
C TRP A 699 14.70 11.59 -2.99
N ARG A 700 15.84 11.04 -3.43
CA ARG A 700 15.95 10.15 -4.58
C ARG A 700 15.66 8.71 -4.17
N GLU A 701 15.22 7.92 -5.14
CA GLU A 701 14.75 6.58 -4.88
C GLU A 701 15.86 5.52 -5.01
N GLU A 702 15.99 4.65 -4.01
CA GLU A 702 16.79 3.43 -4.13
C GLU A 702 16.15 2.44 -5.11
N LEU A 703 17.01 1.69 -5.81
CA LEU A 703 16.61 0.51 -6.58
C LEU A 703 16.93 -0.76 -5.77
N LEU A 704 15.90 -1.50 -5.37
CA LEU A 704 16.04 -2.79 -4.69
C LEU A 704 15.73 -3.94 -5.65
N VAL A 705 16.73 -4.79 -5.91
CA VAL A 705 16.64 -5.91 -6.85
C VAL A 705 17.38 -7.13 -6.34
N ARG A 706 16.78 -8.31 -6.44
CA ARG A 706 17.43 -9.56 -6.04
C ARG A 706 18.68 -9.88 -6.88
N THR A 707 19.65 -10.55 -6.28
CA THR A 707 20.69 -11.26 -7.04
C THR A 707 20.07 -12.39 -7.88
N ALA A 708 20.75 -12.81 -8.95
CA ALA A 708 20.21 -13.82 -9.88
C ALA A 708 19.85 -15.16 -9.20
N ASP A 709 20.60 -15.57 -8.18
CA ASP A 709 20.39 -16.77 -7.34
C ASP A 709 19.45 -16.55 -6.14
N SER A 710 19.11 -15.29 -5.83
CA SER A 710 18.42 -14.82 -4.63
C SER A 710 19.15 -15.13 -3.31
N SER A 711 20.49 -15.02 -3.30
CA SER A 711 21.28 -15.00 -2.06
C SER A 711 21.33 -13.63 -1.37
N ALA A 712 20.99 -12.55 -2.08
CA ALA A 712 20.86 -11.21 -1.51
C ALA A 712 19.79 -10.35 -2.22
N ILE A 713 19.34 -9.28 -1.55
CA ILE A 713 18.78 -8.10 -2.21
C ILE A 713 19.92 -7.10 -2.40
N ARG A 714 20.09 -6.60 -3.62
CA ARG A 714 20.99 -5.49 -3.91
C ARG A 714 20.22 -4.18 -3.86
N ILE A 715 20.73 -3.25 -3.07
CA ILE A 715 20.16 -1.92 -2.83
C ILE A 715 21.13 -0.90 -3.44
N PHE A 716 20.74 -0.24 -4.53
CA PHE A 716 21.51 0.84 -5.15
C PHE A 716 20.97 2.20 -4.72
N THR A 717 21.83 3.16 -4.40
CA THR A 717 21.47 4.56 -4.14
C THR A 717 22.14 5.50 -5.15
N SER A 718 21.51 6.65 -5.44
CA SER A 718 22.02 7.57 -6.45
C SER A 718 23.23 8.36 -5.94
N THR A 719 24.29 8.42 -6.76
CA THR A 719 25.58 9.06 -6.42
C THR A 719 25.90 10.31 -7.24
N GLU A 720 24.94 10.81 -8.04
CA GLU A 720 25.03 12.14 -8.64
C GLU A 720 24.84 13.21 -7.55
N VAL A 721 25.59 14.31 -7.57
CA VAL A 721 25.35 15.44 -6.63
C VAL A 721 24.18 16.27 -7.15
N THR A 722 23.12 16.46 -6.35
CA THR A 722 21.99 17.34 -6.69
C THR A 722 21.97 18.61 -5.83
N ASP A 723 21.65 19.72 -6.47
CA ASP A 723 21.40 21.04 -5.88
C ASP A 723 19.94 21.23 -5.39
N ARG A 724 19.15 20.14 -5.40
CA ARG A 724 17.78 20.12 -4.88
C ARG A 724 17.75 19.72 -3.41
N LYS A 725 16.93 20.44 -2.65
CA LYS A 725 16.60 20.16 -1.25
C LYS A 725 15.11 19.86 -1.14
N LEU A 726 14.78 18.60 -0.91
CA LEU A 726 13.41 18.09 -0.77
C LEU A 726 13.37 17.23 0.51
N TYR A 727 12.24 17.25 1.22
CA TYR A 727 12.03 16.32 2.34
C TYR A 727 11.92 14.88 1.80
N THR A 728 12.30 13.88 2.59
CA THR A 728 12.23 12.46 2.18
C THR A 728 10.82 12.11 1.70
N LEU A 729 10.69 11.44 0.55
CA LEU A 729 9.40 11.17 -0.09
C LEU A 729 8.50 10.30 0.81
N MET A 730 9.07 9.54 1.75
CA MET A 730 8.32 8.78 2.75
C MET A 730 7.58 9.65 3.78
N HIS A 731 7.81 10.97 3.81
CA HIS A 731 7.00 11.95 4.52
C HIS A 731 5.88 12.57 3.66
N ASP A 732 5.71 12.18 2.38
CA ASP A 732 4.52 12.48 1.59
C ASP A 732 3.44 11.39 1.83
N PRO A 733 2.21 11.74 2.28
CA PRO A 733 1.20 10.73 2.64
C PRO A 733 0.78 9.81 1.48
N GLN A 734 0.68 10.34 0.27
CA GLN A 734 0.34 9.56 -0.92
C GLN A 734 1.49 8.63 -1.28
N TYR A 735 2.71 9.15 -1.43
CA TYR A 735 3.89 8.34 -1.74
C TYR A 735 4.09 7.21 -0.71
N ARG A 736 3.97 7.50 0.60
CA ARG A 736 4.11 6.47 1.64
C ARG A 736 3.03 5.36 1.54
N ALA A 737 1.82 5.72 1.11
CA ALA A 737 0.72 4.79 0.84
C ALA A 737 0.88 4.02 -0.49
N GLU A 738 1.50 4.63 -1.50
CA GLU A 738 1.92 3.97 -2.75
C GLU A 738 3.01 2.92 -2.47
N ILE A 739 4.07 3.28 -1.73
CA ILE A 739 5.14 2.36 -1.32
C ILE A 739 4.60 1.18 -0.51
N ALA A 740 3.70 1.42 0.44
CA ALA A 740 3.08 0.36 1.24
C ALA A 740 2.45 -0.74 0.37
N ARG A 741 1.87 -0.35 -0.78
CA ARG A 741 1.16 -1.25 -1.69
C ARG A 741 1.91 -1.63 -2.96
N GLN A 742 3.17 -1.22 -3.15
CA GLN A 742 3.92 -1.49 -4.38
C GLN A 742 4.05 -3.00 -4.69
N ASN A 743 3.92 -3.88 -3.69
CA ASN A 743 3.85 -5.34 -3.85
C ASN A 743 2.52 -5.89 -4.41
N THR A 744 1.52 -5.03 -4.64
CA THR A 744 0.15 -5.45 -4.96
C THR A 744 0.01 -5.88 -6.42
N VAL A 745 -0.19 -7.18 -6.63
CA VAL A 745 -0.51 -7.83 -7.91
C VAL A 745 0.44 -7.48 -9.06
N TYR A 746 0.16 -6.42 -9.84
CA TYR A 746 1.02 -5.94 -10.91
C TYR A 746 1.58 -4.59 -10.46
N ASN A 747 2.75 -4.62 -9.85
CA ASN A 747 3.42 -3.49 -9.20
C ASN A 747 3.41 -2.26 -10.11
N GLN A 748 2.78 -1.16 -9.65
CA GLN A 748 2.83 0.16 -10.28
C GLN A 748 3.92 1.01 -9.60
N PRO A 749 4.37 2.12 -10.22
CA PRO A 749 5.24 3.08 -9.54
C PRO A 749 4.51 3.87 -8.46
N ALA A 750 5.28 4.42 -7.53
CA ALA A 750 4.79 5.36 -6.53
C ALA A 750 4.86 6.81 -7.04
N TYR A 751 3.92 7.62 -6.56
CA TYR A 751 3.76 9.02 -6.91
C TYR A 751 3.47 9.85 -5.66
N THR A 752 3.98 11.08 -5.64
CA THR A 752 3.73 12.08 -4.60
C THR A 752 2.35 12.72 -4.76
N GLY A 753 1.78 13.23 -3.67
CA GLY A 753 0.55 14.04 -3.68
C GLY A 753 0.72 15.45 -4.27
N PHE A 754 1.85 15.71 -4.92
CA PHE A 754 2.23 16.99 -5.52
C PHE A 754 3.11 16.76 -6.76
N TYR A 755 3.17 17.75 -7.65
CA TYR A 755 4.01 17.72 -8.86
C TYR A 755 5.52 17.60 -8.55
N LEU A 756 6.12 16.43 -8.84
CA LEU A 756 7.56 16.16 -8.69
C LEU A 756 8.23 15.89 -10.05
N ALA A 757 8.93 16.90 -10.59
CA ALA A 757 9.61 16.89 -11.89
C ALA A 757 10.84 17.83 -11.91
N SER A 758 11.48 17.97 -13.06
CA SER A 758 12.61 18.87 -13.27
C SER A 758 12.24 20.37 -13.20
N ASP A 759 10.97 20.75 -13.36
CA ASP A 759 10.49 22.13 -13.27
C ASP A 759 9.50 22.39 -12.10
N THR A 760 9.50 21.54 -11.07
CA THR A 760 8.76 21.76 -9.82
C THR A 760 9.17 23.09 -9.15
N ASP A 761 8.21 24.00 -8.97
CA ASP A 761 8.37 25.15 -8.08
C ASP A 761 8.07 24.72 -6.64
N PHE A 762 9.11 24.51 -5.85
CA PHE A 762 8.97 24.08 -4.45
C PHE A 762 8.30 25.12 -3.54
N THR A 763 7.97 26.33 -4.03
CA THR A 763 7.13 27.28 -3.27
C THR A 763 5.64 26.94 -3.28
N GLU A 764 5.18 26.09 -4.20
CA GLU A 764 3.81 25.56 -4.24
C GLU A 764 3.72 24.10 -3.72
N VAL A 765 4.86 23.43 -3.47
CA VAL A 765 4.88 22.08 -2.88
C VAL A 765 4.47 22.14 -1.40
N PRO A 766 3.45 21.39 -0.96
CA PRO A 766 3.02 21.39 0.42
C PRO A 766 4.08 20.78 1.33
N VAL A 767 4.18 21.30 2.56
CA VAL A 767 4.83 20.57 3.66
C VAL A 767 3.70 20.02 4.53
N PRO A 768 3.55 18.70 4.66
CA PRO A 768 2.47 18.13 5.45
C PRO A 768 2.64 18.47 6.93
N ASP A 769 1.52 18.74 7.60
CA ASP A 769 1.49 18.82 9.07
C ASP A 769 1.48 17.39 9.61
N VAL A 770 2.56 16.99 10.29
CA VAL A 770 2.83 15.56 10.58
C VAL A 770 2.85 15.27 12.08
N PHE A 771 2.24 14.14 12.44
CA PHE A 771 2.43 13.51 13.73
C PHE A 771 3.40 12.32 13.56
N LEU A 772 4.53 12.35 14.28
CA LEU A 772 5.59 11.34 14.20
C LEU A 772 5.69 10.57 15.54
N PRO A 773 5.03 9.41 15.73
CA PRO A 773 4.89 8.79 17.04
C PRO A 773 6.24 8.42 17.69
N GLY A 774 7.17 7.86 16.89
CA GLY A 774 8.50 7.44 17.32
C GLY A 774 9.41 8.57 17.83
N ALA A 775 9.07 9.84 17.59
CA ALA A 775 9.86 10.99 18.07
C ALA A 775 9.92 11.06 19.61
N LEU A 776 8.86 10.63 20.31
CA LEU A 776 8.83 10.58 21.78
C LEU A 776 9.70 9.45 22.37
N PRO A 777 9.66 8.21 21.85
CA PRO A 777 10.69 7.20 22.11
C PRO A 777 12.12 7.69 21.81
N ALA A 778 12.37 8.28 20.64
CA ALA A 778 13.70 8.75 20.24
C ALA A 778 14.27 9.84 21.18
N LEU A 779 13.45 10.82 21.61
CA LEU A 779 13.87 11.83 22.59
C LEU A 779 14.14 11.21 23.98
N GLN A 780 13.39 10.18 24.38
CA GLN A 780 13.62 9.46 25.63
C GLN A 780 14.94 8.66 25.58
N ALA A 781 15.22 7.94 24.49
CA ALA A 781 16.49 7.25 24.28
C ALA A 781 17.69 8.23 24.28
N ARG A 782 17.56 9.36 23.58
CA ARG A 782 18.57 10.44 23.55
C ARG A 782 18.81 11.02 24.95
N LEU A 783 17.76 11.24 25.73
CA LEU A 783 17.87 11.68 27.12
C LEU A 783 18.61 10.66 27.99
N ASP A 784 18.30 9.37 27.86
CA ASP A 784 18.93 8.32 28.66
C ASP A 784 20.41 8.15 28.35
N GLN A 785 20.81 8.23 27.08
CA GLN A 785 22.23 8.28 26.68
C GLN A 785 22.94 9.50 27.28
N LEU A 786 22.32 10.69 27.22
CA LEU A 786 22.86 11.91 27.84
C LEU A 786 22.95 11.82 29.38
N ILE A 787 22.14 10.99 30.02
CA ILE A 787 22.25 10.68 31.46
C ILE A 787 23.41 9.70 31.72
N ALA A 788 23.57 8.66 30.90
CA ALA A 788 24.66 7.69 30.98
C ALA A 788 26.04 8.35 30.81
N ASP A 789 26.15 9.28 29.85
CA ASP A 789 27.35 10.10 29.59
C ASP A 789 27.63 11.16 30.68
N GLY A 790 26.75 11.29 31.68
CA GLY A 790 26.85 12.32 32.72
C GLY A 790 26.66 13.75 32.20
N ARG A 791 26.08 13.93 31.01
CA ARG A 791 25.76 15.24 30.40
C ARG A 791 24.46 15.83 30.97
N VAL A 792 23.58 15.00 31.52
CA VAL A 792 22.39 15.35 32.33
C VAL A 792 22.48 14.61 33.67
N THR A 793 22.45 15.34 34.80
CA THR A 793 22.78 14.77 36.12
C THR A 793 21.89 15.24 37.26
N GLY A 794 21.91 14.50 38.37
CA GLY A 794 21.22 14.85 39.60
C GLY A 794 19.69 14.66 39.51
N PRO A 795 18.89 15.39 40.33
CA PRO A 795 17.45 15.17 40.41
C PRO A 795 16.68 15.45 39.12
N VAL A 796 17.20 16.29 38.21
CA VAL A 796 16.47 16.67 36.99
C VAL A 796 16.40 15.53 35.96
N ALA A 797 17.43 14.66 35.87
CA ALA A 797 17.43 13.49 34.98
C ALA A 797 16.11 12.69 35.10
N ARG A 798 15.81 12.21 36.31
CA ARG A 798 14.57 11.49 36.63
C ARG A 798 13.29 12.33 36.56
N GLN A 799 13.39 13.66 36.50
CA GLN A 799 12.24 14.53 36.28
C GLN A 799 11.92 14.68 34.80
N LEU A 800 12.94 14.75 33.93
CA LEU A 800 12.78 14.78 32.48
C LEU A 800 12.26 13.44 31.95
N GLN A 801 12.87 12.32 32.38
CA GLN A 801 12.38 10.96 32.10
C GLN A 801 10.90 10.82 32.48
N ALA A 802 10.54 11.12 33.73
CA ALA A 802 9.16 11.09 34.21
C ALA A 802 8.22 12.18 33.63
N SER A 803 8.71 13.01 32.69
CA SER A 803 7.89 13.87 31.84
C SER A 803 7.65 13.18 30.49
N LEU A 804 8.67 12.63 29.85
CA LEU A 804 8.53 11.87 28.60
C LEU A 804 7.72 10.58 28.80
N ASP A 805 7.95 9.86 29.91
CA ASP A 805 7.09 8.75 30.37
C ASP A 805 5.61 9.16 30.48
N GLN A 806 5.33 10.43 30.80
CA GLN A 806 3.97 10.94 30.93
C GLN A 806 3.38 11.32 29.56
N ALA A 807 4.22 11.83 28.63
CA ALA A 807 3.81 12.15 27.27
C ALA A 807 3.51 10.88 26.45
N GLN A 808 4.42 9.90 26.43
CA GLN A 808 4.23 8.62 25.72
C GLN A 808 2.95 7.90 26.16
N ARG A 809 2.71 7.79 27.48
CA ARG A 809 1.47 7.17 28.03
C ARG A 809 0.20 8.02 27.89
N ALA A 810 0.31 9.24 27.38
CA ALA A 810 -0.82 10.06 26.97
C ALA A 810 -1.08 9.92 25.47
N VAL A 811 -0.04 9.86 24.64
CA VAL A 811 -0.12 9.57 23.20
C VAL A 811 -0.72 8.19 22.94
N ALA A 812 -0.17 7.13 23.56
CA ALA A 812 -0.68 5.74 23.47
C ALA A 812 -2.04 5.49 24.16
N ARG A 813 -2.87 6.54 24.28
CA ARG A 813 -4.22 6.57 24.83
C ARG A 813 -5.12 7.63 24.19
N ASP A 814 -4.64 8.31 23.15
CA ASP A 814 -5.25 9.52 22.56
C ASP A 814 -5.62 10.59 23.60
N GLN A 815 -4.60 11.18 24.22
CA GLN A 815 -4.75 12.18 25.28
C GLN A 815 -3.83 13.39 25.04
N SER A 816 -3.90 13.99 23.85
CA SER A 816 -3.03 15.10 23.39
C SER A 816 -2.87 16.21 24.43
N ARG A 817 -3.97 16.67 25.04
CA ARG A 817 -3.93 17.67 26.13
C ARG A 817 -3.05 17.27 27.32
N MET A 818 -2.96 15.98 27.63
CA MET A 818 -2.08 15.44 28.68
C MET A 818 -0.65 15.20 28.19
N ALA A 819 -0.45 14.92 26.89
CA ALA A 819 0.86 14.86 26.25
C ALA A 819 1.51 16.26 26.17
N VAL A 820 0.79 17.25 25.66
CA VAL A 820 1.13 18.69 25.69
C VAL A 820 1.53 19.12 27.09
N GLN A 821 0.70 18.88 28.12
CA GLN A 821 1.03 19.23 29.50
C GLN A 821 2.26 18.49 30.06
N ALA A 822 2.60 17.32 29.53
CA ALA A 822 3.80 16.59 29.92
C ALA A 822 5.07 17.14 29.24
N MET A 823 4.94 17.63 28.00
CA MET A 823 6.01 18.26 27.20
C MET A 823 6.26 19.73 27.58
N GLU A 824 5.23 20.53 27.83
CA GLU A 824 5.37 21.87 28.42
C GLU A 824 6.13 21.79 29.75
N LYS A 825 5.76 20.81 30.59
CA LYS A 825 6.43 20.48 31.85
C LYS A 825 7.86 19.97 31.68
N PHE A 826 8.17 19.29 30.57
CA PHE A 826 9.55 18.89 30.22
C PHE A 826 10.41 20.12 29.91
N LEU A 827 9.94 21.00 29.03
CA LEU A 827 10.61 22.24 28.65
C LEU A 827 10.76 23.20 29.84
N ASP A 828 9.72 23.36 30.68
CA ASP A 828 9.78 24.15 31.91
C ASP A 828 10.88 23.65 32.85
N ARG A 829 10.94 22.33 33.08
CA ARG A 829 11.97 21.70 33.92
C ARG A 829 13.37 21.93 33.37
N LEU A 830 13.53 21.84 32.05
CA LEU A 830 14.79 22.04 31.33
C LEU A 830 15.27 23.50 31.40
N ASN A 831 14.38 24.45 31.16
CA ASN A 831 14.62 25.89 31.24
C ASN A 831 14.96 26.35 32.67
N GLN A 832 14.38 25.73 33.70
CA GLN A 832 14.67 26.04 35.11
C GLN A 832 16.07 25.56 35.57
N GLN A 833 16.80 24.77 34.78
CA GLN A 833 18.11 24.25 35.19
C GLN A 833 19.25 25.25 35.05
N LYS A 834 20.08 25.31 36.10
CA LYS A 834 21.41 25.93 36.05
C LYS A 834 22.38 25.01 35.30
N THR A 835 23.39 25.59 34.65
CA THR A 835 24.43 24.94 33.82
C THR A 835 25.37 23.96 34.57
N LYS A 836 24.96 23.46 35.74
CA LYS A 836 25.64 22.41 36.52
C LYS A 836 24.92 21.07 36.52
N ALA A 837 23.65 21.02 36.10
CA ALA A 837 22.83 19.80 36.06
C ALA A 837 22.54 19.33 34.63
N VAL A 838 22.61 20.24 33.65
CA VAL A 838 22.58 19.97 32.21
C VAL A 838 23.74 20.73 31.60
N SER A 839 24.56 20.07 30.78
CA SER A 839 25.71 20.66 30.12
C SER A 839 25.31 21.72 29.07
N PRO A 840 26.21 22.66 28.71
CA PRO A 840 26.01 23.55 27.55
C PRO A 840 25.74 22.77 26.26
N GLY A 841 24.96 23.34 25.32
CA GLY A 841 24.51 22.68 24.08
C GLY A 841 23.42 21.63 24.32
N VAL A 842 23.56 20.81 25.35
CA VAL A 842 22.61 19.73 25.68
C VAL A 842 21.23 20.27 26.07
N ARG A 843 21.17 21.43 26.73
CA ARG A 843 19.88 22.10 26.94
C ARG A 843 19.22 22.45 25.61
N ASP A 844 20.01 22.95 24.67
CA ASP A 844 19.52 23.59 23.46
C ASP A 844 19.03 22.52 22.47
N VAL A 845 19.76 21.39 22.36
CA VAL A 845 19.32 20.11 21.76
C VAL A 845 17.99 19.63 22.36
N LEU A 846 17.92 19.41 23.68
CA LEU A 846 16.70 18.87 24.31
C LEU A 846 15.52 19.86 24.23
N THR A 847 15.78 21.16 24.20
CA THR A 847 14.75 22.19 23.99
C THR A 847 14.22 22.15 22.56
N HIS A 848 15.08 22.02 21.55
CA HIS A 848 14.65 21.90 20.15
C HIS A 848 13.73 20.69 19.95
N HIS A 849 14.23 19.48 20.24
CA HIS A 849 13.45 18.24 20.08
C HIS A 849 12.15 18.25 20.90
N GLY A 850 12.23 18.71 22.15
CA GLY A 850 11.04 18.87 23.00
C GLY A 850 10.05 19.95 22.54
N THR A 851 10.48 20.90 21.69
CA THR A 851 9.62 21.93 21.09
C THR A 851 8.98 21.41 19.80
N VAL A 852 9.73 20.71 18.93
CA VAL A 852 9.18 20.09 17.70
C VAL A 852 8.08 19.09 18.06
N ILE A 853 8.31 18.23 19.06
CA ILE A 853 7.29 17.31 19.59
C ILE A 853 6.12 18.07 20.24
N LEU A 854 6.35 19.24 20.85
CA LEU A 854 5.27 20.05 21.41
C LEU A 854 4.43 20.76 20.32
N SER A 855 4.96 21.03 19.13
CA SER A 855 4.16 21.48 17.98
C SER A 855 3.31 20.36 17.39
N MET A 856 3.87 19.16 17.15
CA MET A 856 3.14 18.00 16.61
C MET A 856 2.02 17.46 17.53
N LEU A 857 1.85 18.01 18.74
CA LEU A 857 0.86 17.56 19.73
C LEU A 857 -0.26 18.61 19.99
N ARG A 858 -0.32 19.72 19.24
CA ARG A 858 -1.02 20.95 19.66
C ARG A 858 -2.16 21.44 18.76
#